data_AF-A0AAV2I450-F1
#
_entry.id   AF-A0AAV2I450-F1
#
_cell.length_a   1.000
_cell.length_b   1.000
_cell.length_c   1.000
_cell.angle_alpha   90.00
_cell.angle_beta   90.00
_cell.angle_gamma   90.00
#
_symmetry.space_group_name_H-M   'P 1'
#
loop_
_entity.id
_entity.type
_entity.pdbx_description
1 polymer ?
#
loop_
_entity_poly.entity_id
_entity_poly.type
_entity_poly.pdbx_seq_one_letter_code
_entity_poly.pdbx_strand_id
1 'polypeptide(L)'
;MALDGVEIIANGSASYHELRKMYIRVDLVKSATMRSGGVYIFCNGVGCDGERVYWDGGSMIALNGDIVAQGPQFSLEDVTVITATIDLEDVRTYKHKLGSRSELAASSKPFPRICADFALSEGEDYNLLTDSKAVTFRLLSPEEEIRLGPACWLWDYLRRSGQGGYFLPLSGGIDSSSTACVVASMCHLICEAVNLGNKNVLGDIQRITGQSDYVPTDPRELANRLFMTCYMGSENSSTETKNYAAELADQIGSYHMGIAIDIAVDALLKIFSTAFGIIPKFKAHGGSLRENLAMQNVQARVRMVLSYLFAQLSLWARGKSGGLLVLGSANVDESLRGYLTKYDCSSADINPIGGISKSDLRRFIQHCAKYYKFAALEKIYKAPPTAELEPLEEGRLAQTDEEDMGMTYDELSVYGKLRKQNCCGPYSMFCKLLHISSRECPPEQIADKVKHFFRSYAVNRHKMTVLTPAYHCESYSPDDNRFDQRQFLYNAKWFWQFARIDAEVQKANNAIQRLQNLDIKRQDGVISSNSAHGSSPSPQMLNSLGSLSRPGLTSSAGVQVNVGSPIDWNSSARISRIKEENQPQVVHSPGSPAQALQYSVVVSRDLPKRAMGDYVVLSPGEEAAEKRARFQPTEGRGRGMKTEYESGAQGMW
;
A
#
# COMPACT_ATOMS: atom_id res chain seq x y z
N MET A 1 -3.22 -26.43 -23.79
CA MET A 1 -4.50 -26.53 -23.06
C MET A 1 -5.66 -26.17 -23.98
N ALA A 2 -5.97 -24.90 -24.25
CA ALA A 2 -7.17 -24.58 -25.06
C ALA A 2 -7.15 -25.14 -26.50
N LEU A 3 -5.98 -25.15 -27.16
CA LEU A 3 -5.79 -25.80 -28.48
C LEU A 3 -5.90 -27.33 -28.42
N ASP A 4 -5.67 -27.92 -27.25
CA ASP A 4 -5.69 -29.37 -27.02
C ASP A 4 -7.05 -29.85 -26.47
N GLY A 5 -8.10 -29.04 -26.67
CA GLY A 5 -9.47 -29.39 -26.32
C GLY A 5 -9.94 -29.03 -24.89
N VAL A 6 -9.09 -28.48 -24.02
CA VAL A 6 -9.50 -28.13 -22.65
C VAL A 6 -10.64 -27.09 -22.65
N GLU A 7 -11.78 -27.43 -22.05
CA GLU A 7 -13.00 -26.60 -21.99
C GLU A 7 -13.06 -25.72 -20.73
N ILE A 8 -12.50 -26.19 -19.62
CA ILE A 8 -12.48 -25.48 -18.32
C ILE A 8 -11.03 -25.31 -17.87
N ILE A 9 -10.63 -24.08 -17.53
CA ILE A 9 -9.32 -23.75 -16.97
C ILE A 9 -9.52 -23.22 -15.56
N ALA A 10 -8.89 -23.87 -14.58
CA ALA A 10 -8.86 -23.39 -13.20
C ALA A 10 -7.51 -22.69 -12.91
N ASN A 11 -7.58 -21.50 -12.30
CA ASN A 11 -6.44 -20.70 -11.88
C ASN A 11 -6.57 -20.41 -10.39
N GLY A 12 -5.77 -21.10 -9.57
CA GLY A 12 -5.53 -20.75 -8.17
C GLY A 12 -4.43 -19.70 -8.09
N SER A 13 -4.75 -18.55 -7.49
CA SER A 13 -3.89 -17.37 -7.43
C SER A 13 -3.65 -16.91 -6.00
N ALA A 14 -2.50 -16.27 -5.81
CA ALA A 14 -2.18 -15.45 -4.65
C ALA A 14 -1.77 -14.08 -5.20
N SER A 15 -2.76 -13.24 -5.51
CA SER A 15 -2.59 -11.89 -6.03
C SER A 15 -3.04 -10.88 -4.96
N TYR A 16 -2.07 -10.20 -4.37
CA TYR A 16 -2.33 -9.23 -3.31
C TYR A 16 -2.94 -7.94 -3.87
N HIS A 17 -3.56 -7.14 -3.00
CA HIS A 17 -4.11 -5.84 -3.34
C HIS A 17 -3.03 -4.89 -3.84
N GLU A 18 -3.29 -4.28 -4.99
CA GLU A 18 -2.62 -3.08 -5.43
C GLU A 18 -3.72 -2.15 -5.91
N LEU A 19 -3.66 -0.88 -5.49
CA LEU A 19 -4.69 0.10 -5.73
C LEU A 19 -4.95 0.21 -7.24
N ARG A 20 -6.21 0.05 -7.66
CA ARG A 20 -6.65 0.08 -9.07
C ARG A 20 -6.13 -1.08 -9.93
N LYS A 21 -5.61 -2.19 -9.37
CA LYS A 21 -5.11 -3.33 -10.17
C LYS A 21 -6.22 -4.27 -10.66
N MET A 22 -7.40 -4.26 -10.04
CA MET A 22 -8.44 -5.26 -10.30
C MET A 22 -8.82 -5.39 -11.79
N TYR A 23 -8.93 -4.27 -12.52
CA TYR A 23 -9.30 -4.30 -13.94
C TYR A 23 -8.32 -5.13 -14.78
N ILE A 24 -7.02 -5.14 -14.45
CA ILE A 24 -6.01 -5.93 -15.17
C ILE A 24 -6.33 -7.42 -15.06
N ARG A 25 -6.71 -7.89 -13.86
CA ARG A 25 -7.09 -9.30 -13.66
C ARG A 25 -8.32 -9.66 -14.47
N VAL A 26 -9.35 -8.81 -14.41
CA VAL A 26 -10.60 -8.99 -15.16
C VAL A 26 -10.31 -9.05 -16.66
N ASP A 27 -9.52 -8.12 -17.19
CA ASP A 27 -9.18 -8.05 -18.60
C ASP A 27 -8.36 -9.25 -19.06
N LEU A 28 -7.42 -9.75 -18.25
CA LEU A 28 -6.65 -10.95 -18.55
C LEU A 28 -7.54 -12.21 -18.62
N VAL A 29 -8.44 -12.38 -17.65
CA VAL A 29 -9.38 -13.52 -17.59
C VAL A 29 -10.36 -13.47 -18.76
N LYS A 30 -10.96 -12.30 -19.04
CA LYS A 30 -11.85 -12.09 -20.19
C LYS A 30 -11.11 -12.31 -21.50
N SER A 31 -9.92 -11.75 -21.67
CA SER A 31 -9.15 -11.88 -22.91
C SER A 31 -8.73 -13.32 -23.17
N ALA A 32 -8.40 -14.09 -22.13
CA ALA A 32 -8.03 -15.50 -22.27
C ALA A 32 -9.18 -16.35 -22.84
N THR A 33 -10.40 -16.17 -22.32
CA THR A 33 -11.60 -16.88 -22.73
C THR A 33 -12.17 -16.36 -24.04
N MET A 34 -12.15 -15.05 -24.27
CA MET A 34 -12.55 -14.45 -25.55
C MET A 34 -11.68 -14.96 -26.70
N ARG A 35 -10.36 -15.06 -26.50
CA ARG A 35 -9.45 -15.50 -27.56
C ARG A 35 -9.61 -16.99 -27.87
N SER A 36 -9.88 -17.82 -26.86
CA SER A 36 -9.70 -19.27 -26.97
C SER A 36 -10.98 -20.09 -26.81
N GLY A 37 -12.09 -19.47 -26.41
CA GLY A 37 -13.28 -20.16 -25.91
C GLY A 37 -13.02 -20.90 -24.61
N GLY A 38 -14.09 -21.19 -23.87
CA GLY A 38 -14.04 -21.97 -22.64
C GLY A 38 -14.42 -21.19 -21.39
N VAL A 39 -14.46 -21.95 -20.30
CA VAL A 39 -14.68 -21.47 -18.94
C VAL A 39 -13.34 -21.20 -18.27
N TYR A 40 -13.23 -20.09 -17.56
CA TYR A 40 -12.07 -19.75 -16.74
C TYR A 40 -12.50 -19.45 -15.32
N ILE A 41 -12.02 -20.26 -14.39
CA ILE A 41 -12.28 -20.13 -12.95
C ILE A 41 -11.05 -19.50 -12.33
N PHE A 42 -11.17 -18.25 -11.91
CA PHE A 42 -10.13 -17.54 -11.18
C PHE A 42 -10.48 -17.53 -9.69
N CYS A 43 -9.61 -18.13 -8.87
CA CYS A 43 -9.74 -18.18 -7.42
C CYS A 43 -8.52 -17.50 -6.78
N ASN A 44 -8.75 -16.60 -5.82
CA ASN A 44 -7.68 -15.86 -5.17
C ASN A 44 -7.77 -15.97 -3.64
N GLY A 45 -6.65 -15.82 -2.95
CA GLY A 45 -6.63 -15.64 -1.50
C GLY A 45 -7.43 -14.40 -1.07
N VAL A 46 -7.95 -14.44 0.17
CA VAL A 46 -8.59 -13.29 0.83
C VAL A 46 -8.00 -13.12 2.23
N GLY A 47 -7.78 -11.87 2.64
CA GLY A 47 -7.31 -11.54 4.00
C GLY A 47 -5.82 -11.23 4.09
N CYS A 48 -5.35 -10.98 5.31
CA CYS A 48 -3.94 -10.87 5.69
C CYS A 48 -3.45 -12.24 6.16
N ASP A 49 -2.26 -12.71 5.78
CA ASP A 49 -1.68 -14.00 6.20
C ASP A 49 -0.52 -13.87 7.20
N GLY A 50 -0.36 -12.69 7.80
CA GLY A 50 0.73 -12.37 8.74
C GLY A 50 1.79 -11.45 8.14
N GLU A 51 1.60 -10.98 6.91
CA GLU A 51 2.44 -9.97 6.27
C GLU A 51 1.73 -8.61 6.12
N ARG A 52 2.43 -7.66 5.49
CA ARG A 52 1.92 -6.32 5.19
C ARG A 52 0.96 -6.27 4.00
N VAL A 53 0.87 -7.36 3.25
CA VAL A 53 0.00 -7.46 2.07
C VAL A 53 -1.38 -7.95 2.49
N TYR A 54 -2.38 -7.54 1.72
CA TYR A 54 -3.74 -8.06 1.86
C TYR A 54 -4.13 -8.74 0.56
N TRP A 55 -4.58 -9.99 0.62
CA TRP A 55 -5.13 -10.70 -0.52
C TRP A 55 -6.57 -10.23 -0.72
N ASP A 56 -6.86 -9.63 -1.87
CA ASP A 56 -8.13 -8.92 -2.11
C ASP A 56 -9.14 -9.76 -2.88
N GLY A 57 -9.12 -11.09 -2.72
CA GLY A 57 -10.13 -11.97 -3.29
C GLY A 57 -10.41 -11.65 -4.76
N GLY A 58 -11.67 -11.29 -5.06
CA GLY A 58 -12.09 -10.96 -6.42
C GLY A 58 -12.08 -12.19 -7.33
N SER A 59 -12.36 -13.36 -6.75
CA SER A 59 -12.59 -14.59 -7.50
C SER A 59 -13.69 -14.35 -8.54
N MET A 60 -13.55 -14.95 -9.72
CA MET A 60 -14.51 -14.74 -10.81
C MET A 60 -14.56 -15.96 -11.72
N ILE A 61 -15.72 -16.15 -12.35
CA ILE A 61 -15.92 -17.16 -13.38
C ILE A 61 -16.21 -16.44 -14.69
N ALA A 62 -15.48 -16.79 -15.74
CA ALA A 62 -15.65 -16.25 -17.07
C ALA A 62 -15.99 -17.33 -18.09
N LEU A 63 -16.79 -16.98 -19.08
CA LEU A 63 -17.22 -17.83 -20.18
C LEU A 63 -17.09 -17.05 -21.49
N ASN A 64 -16.27 -17.54 -22.41
CA ASN A 64 -16.19 -17.03 -23.80
C ASN A 64 -16.00 -15.50 -23.95
N GLY A 65 -15.36 -14.85 -22.97
CA GLY A 65 -15.11 -13.41 -22.95
C GLY A 65 -15.96 -12.61 -21.97
N ASP A 66 -17.01 -13.21 -21.42
CA ASP A 66 -17.91 -12.59 -20.45
C ASP A 66 -17.63 -13.08 -19.03
N ILE A 67 -17.89 -12.25 -18.02
CA ILE A 67 -17.93 -12.67 -16.62
C ILE A 67 -19.33 -13.17 -16.32
N VAL A 68 -19.45 -14.33 -15.66
CA VAL A 68 -20.75 -14.92 -15.27
C VAL A 68 -20.93 -14.97 -13.75
N ALA A 69 -19.84 -14.88 -12.98
CA ALA A 69 -19.89 -14.75 -11.53
C ALA A 69 -18.72 -13.91 -11.02
N GLN A 70 -18.97 -13.09 -9.99
CA GLN A 70 -17.98 -12.24 -9.33
C GLN A 70 -18.11 -12.40 -7.81
N GLY A 71 -16.99 -12.66 -7.14
CA GLY A 71 -16.86 -12.62 -5.69
C GLY A 71 -16.46 -11.23 -5.18
N PRO A 72 -16.61 -10.97 -3.87
CA PRO A 72 -16.18 -9.73 -3.25
C PRO A 72 -14.65 -9.55 -3.35
N GLN A 73 -14.23 -8.29 -3.49
CA GLN A 73 -12.80 -7.93 -3.42
C GLN A 73 -12.33 -7.82 -1.95
N PHE A 74 -13.19 -7.37 -1.06
CA PHE A 74 -12.87 -7.25 0.36
C PHE A 74 -14.01 -7.86 1.17
N SER A 75 -13.69 -8.68 2.15
CA SER A 75 -14.66 -9.42 2.96
C SER A 75 -14.07 -9.74 4.33
N LEU A 76 -14.93 -9.84 5.34
CA LEU A 76 -14.57 -10.42 6.65
C LEU A 76 -14.86 -11.93 6.72
N GLU A 77 -15.43 -12.50 5.66
CA GLU A 77 -15.62 -13.94 5.54
C GLU A 77 -14.27 -14.64 5.32
N ASP A 78 -13.96 -15.64 6.14
CA ASP A 78 -12.76 -16.46 5.95
C ASP A 78 -12.84 -17.32 4.67
N VAL A 79 -14.06 -17.66 4.22
CA VAL A 79 -14.30 -18.44 3.00
C VAL A 79 -15.44 -17.81 2.21
N THR A 80 -15.19 -17.50 0.94
CA THR A 80 -16.23 -17.08 0.00
C THR A 80 -16.26 -18.03 -1.20
N VAL A 81 -17.45 -18.56 -1.50
CA VAL A 81 -17.68 -19.45 -2.64
C VAL A 81 -18.59 -18.74 -3.62
N ILE A 82 -18.18 -18.71 -4.89
CA ILE A 82 -19.02 -18.32 -6.02
C ILE A 82 -19.23 -19.52 -6.92
N THR A 83 -20.44 -19.63 -7.48
CA THR A 83 -20.80 -20.71 -8.39
C THR A 83 -21.39 -20.14 -9.68
N ALA A 84 -21.29 -20.91 -10.76
CA ALA A 84 -21.97 -20.64 -12.01
C ALA A 84 -22.35 -21.98 -12.65
N THR A 85 -23.58 -22.07 -13.15
CA THR A 85 -24.05 -23.17 -14.01
C THR A 85 -23.85 -22.78 -15.46
N ILE A 86 -23.16 -23.61 -16.23
CA ILE A 86 -22.72 -23.31 -17.60
C ILE A 86 -22.97 -24.52 -18.49
N ASP A 87 -23.61 -24.30 -19.64
CA ASP A 87 -23.69 -25.29 -20.71
C ASP A 87 -22.35 -25.40 -21.46
N LEU A 88 -21.74 -26.59 -21.49
CA LEU A 88 -20.50 -26.82 -22.23
C LEU A 88 -20.71 -26.79 -23.75
N GLU A 89 -21.94 -26.93 -24.24
CA GLU A 89 -22.24 -26.75 -25.66
C GLU A 89 -22.03 -25.31 -26.13
N ASP A 90 -22.17 -24.31 -25.25
CA ASP A 90 -21.80 -22.93 -25.56
C ASP A 90 -20.29 -22.80 -25.81
N VAL A 91 -19.46 -23.52 -25.06
CA VAL A 91 -18.01 -23.56 -25.26
C VAL A 91 -17.68 -24.22 -26.59
N ARG A 92 -18.27 -25.39 -26.88
CA ARG A 92 -18.04 -26.15 -28.11
C ARG A 92 -18.46 -25.37 -29.34
N THR A 93 -19.64 -24.78 -29.30
CA THR A 93 -20.18 -23.91 -30.36
C THR A 93 -19.31 -22.66 -30.55
N TYR A 94 -18.87 -22.02 -29.47
CA TYR A 94 -17.98 -20.86 -29.56
C TYR A 94 -16.63 -21.20 -30.19
N LYS A 95 -16.00 -22.31 -29.76
CA LYS A 95 -14.74 -22.78 -30.35
C LYS A 95 -14.89 -23.16 -31.82
N HIS A 96 -16.02 -23.77 -32.21
CA HIS A 96 -16.32 -24.06 -33.61
C HIS A 96 -16.39 -22.79 -34.47
N LYS A 97 -16.96 -21.70 -33.94
CA LYS A 97 -16.94 -20.38 -34.62
C LYS A 97 -15.52 -19.84 -34.84
N LEU A 98 -14.55 -20.26 -34.04
CA LEU A 98 -13.12 -19.90 -34.15
C LEU A 98 -12.33 -20.87 -35.05
N GLY A 99 -12.88 -21.22 -36.22
CA GLY A 99 -12.34 -22.25 -37.12
C GLY A 99 -10.88 -22.06 -37.55
N SER A 100 -10.39 -20.81 -37.61
CA SER A 100 -9.00 -20.47 -37.95
C SER A 100 -7.95 -21.05 -36.98
N ARG A 101 -8.38 -21.51 -35.79
CA ARG A 101 -7.48 -22.11 -34.79
C ARG A 101 -7.29 -23.61 -34.95
N SER A 102 -8.06 -24.26 -35.82
CA SER A 102 -8.03 -25.72 -35.99
C SER A 102 -6.68 -26.23 -36.53
N GLU A 103 -6.05 -25.49 -37.44
CA GLU A 103 -4.72 -25.84 -37.96
C GLU A 103 -3.62 -25.73 -36.89
N LEU A 104 -3.68 -24.68 -36.06
CA LEU A 104 -2.79 -24.53 -34.91
C LEU A 104 -3.03 -25.62 -33.86
N ALA A 105 -4.28 -26.04 -33.68
CA ALA A 105 -4.62 -27.14 -32.78
C ALA A 105 -4.03 -28.47 -33.27
N ALA A 106 -4.21 -28.78 -34.56
CA ALA A 106 -3.71 -30.02 -35.17
C ALA A 106 -2.17 -30.14 -35.14
N SER A 107 -1.45 -29.02 -35.21
CA SER A 107 0.02 -28.98 -35.11
C SER A 107 0.54 -28.89 -33.67
N SER A 108 -0.33 -28.73 -32.68
CA SER A 108 0.08 -28.61 -31.28
C SER A 108 0.42 -29.97 -30.66
N LYS A 109 1.47 -30.01 -29.84
CA LYS A 109 1.83 -31.22 -29.10
C LYS A 109 0.75 -31.49 -28.04
N PRO A 110 0.20 -32.72 -27.97
CA PRO A 110 -0.84 -33.05 -27.01
C PRO A 110 -0.30 -33.04 -25.58
N PHE A 111 -1.17 -32.67 -24.63
CA PHE A 111 -0.92 -32.81 -23.21
C PHE A 111 -1.18 -34.26 -22.77
N PRO A 112 -0.50 -34.75 -21.71
CA PRO A 112 -0.88 -35.99 -21.05
C PRO A 112 -2.35 -35.92 -20.59
N ARG A 113 -3.11 -36.98 -20.87
CA ARG A 113 -4.53 -37.08 -20.49
C ARG A 113 -4.68 -38.10 -19.39
N ILE A 114 -5.33 -37.70 -18.30
CA ILE A 114 -5.71 -38.58 -17.20
C ILE A 114 -7.21 -38.82 -17.35
N CYS A 115 -7.59 -40.04 -17.70
CA CYS A 115 -8.99 -40.43 -17.75
C CYS A 115 -9.47 -40.65 -16.31
N ALA A 116 -10.41 -39.82 -15.85
CA ALA A 116 -11.09 -40.00 -14.58
C ALA A 116 -12.47 -40.61 -14.83
N ASP A 117 -12.84 -41.63 -14.04
CA ASP A 117 -14.19 -42.22 -14.05
C ASP A 117 -15.14 -41.31 -13.24
N PHE A 118 -15.45 -40.15 -13.81
CA PHE A 118 -16.24 -39.10 -13.20
C PHE A 118 -16.94 -38.25 -14.28
N ALA A 119 -18.20 -37.89 -14.04
CA ALA A 119 -18.97 -36.98 -14.89
C ALA A 119 -19.13 -35.62 -14.19
N LEU A 120 -18.86 -34.53 -14.91
CA LEU A 120 -19.06 -33.15 -14.40
C LEU A 120 -20.53 -32.72 -14.41
N SER A 121 -21.38 -33.36 -15.22
CA SER A 121 -22.82 -33.17 -15.28
C SER A 121 -23.51 -34.53 -15.34
N GLU A 122 -24.67 -34.65 -14.69
CA GLU A 122 -25.50 -35.86 -14.73
C GLU A 122 -26.71 -35.61 -15.64
N GLY A 123 -27.17 -36.65 -16.35
CA GLY A 123 -28.22 -36.53 -17.39
C GLY A 123 -29.62 -36.18 -16.88
N GLU A 124 -29.80 -35.90 -15.58
CA GLU A 124 -31.07 -35.60 -14.93
C GLU A 124 -31.14 -34.17 -14.35
N ASP A 125 -30.16 -33.31 -14.65
CA ASP A 125 -30.01 -31.94 -14.11
C ASP A 125 -31.02 -30.90 -14.65
N TYR A 126 -32.26 -31.32 -14.96
CA TYR A 126 -33.34 -30.43 -15.42
C TYR A 126 -33.75 -29.38 -14.38
N ASN A 127 -33.36 -29.55 -13.12
CA ASN A 127 -33.56 -28.57 -12.05
C ASN A 127 -32.49 -27.44 -12.06
N LEU A 128 -31.43 -27.58 -12.85
CA LEU A 128 -30.32 -26.62 -12.99
C LEU A 128 -30.35 -25.85 -14.33
N LEU A 129 -31.44 -25.95 -15.11
CA LEU A 129 -31.61 -25.34 -16.45
C LEU A 129 -31.56 -23.79 -16.50
N THR A 130 -31.17 -23.13 -15.40
CA THR A 130 -30.98 -21.68 -15.41
C THR A 130 -29.49 -21.39 -15.58
N ASP A 131 -29.07 -21.19 -16.82
CA ASP A 131 -27.70 -20.81 -17.13
C ASP A 131 -27.33 -19.48 -16.44
N SER A 132 -26.12 -19.43 -15.91
CA SER A 132 -25.58 -18.21 -15.33
C SER A 132 -25.34 -17.18 -16.42
N LYS A 133 -26.10 -16.08 -16.35
CA LYS A 133 -26.04 -15.00 -17.34
C LYS A 133 -24.78 -14.16 -17.16
N ALA A 134 -24.33 -13.56 -18.25
CA ALA A 134 -23.26 -12.58 -18.22
C ALA A 134 -23.61 -11.42 -17.27
N VAL A 135 -22.65 -11.04 -16.43
CA VAL A 135 -22.73 -9.92 -15.50
C VAL A 135 -21.69 -8.86 -15.86
N THR A 136 -22.04 -7.59 -15.64
CA THR A 136 -21.05 -6.52 -15.69
C THR A 136 -20.22 -6.55 -14.42
N PHE A 137 -18.91 -6.77 -14.55
CA PHE A 137 -18.00 -6.76 -13.42
C PHE A 137 -18.00 -5.38 -12.76
N ARG A 138 -18.35 -5.32 -11.47
CA ARG A 138 -18.33 -4.08 -10.69
C ARG A 138 -16.92 -3.83 -10.17
N LEU A 139 -16.24 -2.83 -10.74
CA LEU A 139 -15.00 -2.29 -10.19
C LEU A 139 -15.32 -1.31 -9.06
N LEU A 140 -14.54 -1.37 -7.99
CA LEU A 140 -14.59 -0.39 -6.91
C LEU A 140 -13.87 0.90 -7.33
N SER A 141 -14.34 2.03 -6.81
CA SER A 141 -13.59 3.29 -6.93
C SER A 141 -12.30 3.21 -6.09
N PRO A 142 -11.25 3.99 -6.39
CA PRO A 142 -10.04 4.02 -5.57
C PRO A 142 -10.32 4.35 -4.10
N GLU A 143 -11.28 5.24 -3.84
CA GLU A 143 -11.69 5.61 -2.48
C GLU A 143 -12.42 4.46 -1.78
N GLU A 144 -13.23 3.67 -2.50
CA GLU A 144 -13.84 2.45 -1.96
C GLU A 144 -12.79 1.37 -1.67
N GLU A 145 -11.79 1.20 -2.54
CA GLU A 145 -10.67 0.28 -2.29
C GLU A 145 -9.89 0.68 -1.03
N ILE A 146 -9.61 1.98 -0.85
CA ILE A 146 -8.94 2.51 0.37
C ILE A 146 -9.83 2.36 1.60
N ARG A 147 -11.15 2.52 1.47
CA ARG A 147 -12.09 2.35 2.58
C ARG A 147 -12.16 0.90 3.06
N LEU A 148 -12.06 -0.07 2.15
CA LEU A 148 -12.32 -1.48 2.45
C LEU A 148 -11.04 -2.28 2.71
N GLY A 149 -10.01 -2.16 1.87
CA GLY A 149 -8.80 -3.00 1.94
C GLY A 149 -8.02 -2.85 3.25
N PRO A 150 -7.52 -1.63 3.56
CA PRO A 150 -6.90 -1.34 4.84
C PRO A 150 -7.77 -1.68 6.06
N ALA A 151 -9.10 -1.56 5.95
CA ALA A 151 -10.01 -1.87 7.05
C ALA A 151 -10.10 -3.37 7.33
N CYS A 152 -10.25 -4.21 6.28
CA CYS A 152 -10.18 -5.66 6.41
C CYS A 152 -8.79 -6.11 6.89
N TRP A 153 -7.73 -5.46 6.45
CA TRP A 153 -6.36 -5.74 6.92
C TRP A 153 -6.18 -5.45 8.41
N LEU A 154 -6.70 -4.32 8.90
CA LEU A 154 -6.72 -4.04 10.34
C LEU A 154 -7.53 -5.11 11.09
N TRP A 155 -8.71 -5.49 10.59
CA TRP A 155 -9.51 -6.54 11.23
C TRP A 155 -8.72 -7.85 11.43
N ASP A 156 -8.05 -8.33 10.38
CA ASP A 156 -7.23 -9.53 10.47
C ASP A 156 -6.04 -9.36 11.44
N TYR A 157 -5.38 -8.20 11.42
CA TYR A 157 -4.31 -7.89 12.37
C TYR A 157 -4.81 -7.92 13.82
N LEU A 158 -5.96 -7.29 14.11
CA LEU A 158 -6.51 -7.23 15.46
C LEU A 158 -6.89 -8.62 15.97
N ARG A 159 -7.71 -9.35 15.20
CA ARG A 159 -8.22 -10.65 15.65
C ARG A 159 -7.11 -11.68 15.83
N ARG A 160 -6.03 -11.60 15.04
CA ARG A 160 -4.92 -12.57 15.08
C ARG A 160 -3.79 -12.20 16.04
N SER A 161 -3.61 -10.91 16.35
CA SER A 161 -2.54 -10.46 17.25
C SER A 161 -2.81 -10.70 18.74
N GLY A 162 -4.07 -10.95 19.12
CA GLY A 162 -4.48 -11.08 20.51
C GLY A 162 -4.53 -9.75 21.27
N GLN A 163 -4.50 -8.61 20.58
CA GLN A 163 -4.57 -7.28 21.19
C GLN A 163 -6.02 -6.84 21.43
N GLY A 164 -6.19 -5.89 22.36
CA GLY A 164 -7.51 -5.41 22.79
C GLY A 164 -8.07 -4.26 21.95
N GLY A 165 -7.30 -3.75 20.98
CA GLY A 165 -7.72 -2.64 20.12
C GLY A 165 -6.55 -1.85 19.55
N TYR A 166 -6.82 -0.60 19.22
CA TYR A 166 -5.90 0.35 18.60
C TYR A 166 -5.75 1.63 19.41
N PHE A 167 -4.53 2.17 19.38
CA PHE A 167 -4.21 3.51 19.84
C PHE A 167 -3.73 4.35 18.65
N LEU A 168 -4.33 5.53 18.44
CA LEU A 168 -3.92 6.46 17.40
C LEU A 168 -3.56 7.84 17.98
N PRO A 169 -2.33 8.34 17.73
CA PRO A 169 -2.03 9.76 17.89
C PRO A 169 -2.78 10.57 16.83
N LEU A 170 -3.90 11.19 17.24
CA LEU A 170 -4.81 11.91 16.34
C LEU A 170 -4.46 13.40 16.35
N SER A 171 -3.87 13.88 15.26
CA SER A 171 -3.38 15.28 15.14
C SER A 171 -4.42 16.28 14.64
N GLY A 172 -5.56 15.83 14.11
CA GLY A 172 -6.51 16.71 13.41
C GLY A 172 -6.11 17.07 11.98
N GLY A 173 -4.99 16.50 11.49
CA GLY A 173 -4.57 16.58 10.08
C GLY A 173 -5.17 15.46 9.21
N ILE A 174 -4.96 15.55 7.90
CA ILE A 174 -5.54 14.62 6.90
C ILE A 174 -5.11 13.18 7.13
N ASP A 175 -3.84 12.94 7.45
CA ASP A 175 -3.30 11.58 7.47
C ASP A 175 -3.78 10.80 8.69
N SER A 176 -3.68 11.38 9.89
CA SER A 176 -4.21 10.75 11.11
C SER A 176 -5.74 10.60 11.05
N SER A 177 -6.45 11.55 10.44
CA SER A 177 -7.89 11.44 10.19
C SER A 177 -8.22 10.33 9.19
N SER A 178 -7.36 10.08 8.20
CA SER A 178 -7.53 8.97 7.25
C SER A 178 -7.38 7.63 7.96
N THR A 179 -6.36 7.48 8.81
CA THR A 179 -6.20 6.30 9.66
C THR A 179 -7.42 6.08 10.56
N ALA A 180 -7.95 7.14 11.17
CA ALA A 180 -9.18 7.05 11.98
C ALA A 180 -10.39 6.60 11.14
N CYS A 181 -10.53 7.08 9.90
CA CYS A 181 -11.59 6.65 8.98
C CYS A 181 -11.45 5.18 8.57
N VAL A 182 -10.22 4.64 8.43
CA VAL A 182 -10.00 3.22 8.19
C VAL A 182 -10.50 2.37 9.37
N VAL A 183 -10.19 2.77 10.61
CA VAL A 183 -10.71 2.07 11.81
C VAL A 183 -12.23 2.19 11.92
N ALA A 184 -12.80 3.36 11.59
CA ALA A 184 -14.24 3.54 11.53
C ALA A 184 -14.87 2.59 10.49
N SER A 185 -14.28 2.47 9.30
CA SER A 185 -14.71 1.55 8.25
C SER A 185 -14.67 0.09 8.73
N MET A 186 -13.60 -0.31 9.42
CA MET A 186 -13.48 -1.63 10.03
C MET A 186 -14.65 -1.91 11.00
N CYS A 187 -14.98 -0.95 11.88
CA CYS A 187 -16.11 -1.11 12.81
C CYS A 187 -17.45 -1.27 12.08
N HIS A 188 -17.68 -0.52 11.00
CA HIS A 188 -18.89 -0.68 10.18
C HIS A 188 -18.98 -2.06 9.54
N LEU A 189 -17.87 -2.55 8.96
CA LEU A 189 -17.81 -3.88 8.33
C LEU A 189 -18.06 -5.01 9.35
N ILE A 190 -17.54 -4.86 10.58
CA ILE A 190 -17.77 -5.83 11.66
C ILE A 190 -19.25 -5.87 12.03
N CYS A 191 -19.88 -4.73 12.28
CA CYS A 191 -21.31 -4.67 12.60
C CYS A 191 -22.16 -5.24 11.46
N GLU A 192 -21.82 -4.93 10.20
CA GLU A 192 -22.50 -5.47 9.02
C GLU A 192 -22.37 -7.01 8.95
N ALA A 193 -21.16 -7.55 9.11
CA ALA A 193 -20.93 -9.00 9.09
C ALA A 193 -21.69 -9.72 10.22
N VAL A 194 -21.71 -9.18 11.43
CA VAL A 194 -22.47 -9.73 12.55
C VAL A 194 -23.98 -9.68 12.28
N ASN A 195 -24.48 -8.57 11.73
CA ASN A 195 -25.89 -8.44 11.34
C ASN A 195 -26.30 -9.43 10.24
N LEU A 196 -25.38 -9.78 9.34
CA LEU A 196 -25.57 -10.83 8.33
C LEU A 196 -25.43 -12.26 8.88
N GLY A 197 -25.14 -12.41 10.18
CA GLY A 197 -25.10 -13.70 10.87
C GLY A 197 -23.72 -14.37 10.89
N ASN A 198 -22.64 -13.63 10.63
CA ASN A 198 -21.28 -14.17 10.70
C ASN A 198 -20.87 -14.47 12.16
N LYS A 199 -20.93 -15.77 12.51
CA LYS A 199 -20.62 -16.26 13.87
C LYS A 199 -19.13 -16.17 14.22
N ASN A 200 -18.24 -16.26 13.23
CA ASN A 200 -16.80 -16.20 13.47
C ASN A 200 -16.41 -14.77 13.87
N VAL A 201 -16.88 -13.77 13.13
CA VAL A 201 -16.66 -12.35 13.44
C VAL A 201 -17.24 -12.01 14.81
N LEU A 202 -18.45 -12.49 15.13
CA LEU A 202 -19.04 -12.29 16.45
C LEU A 202 -18.18 -12.91 17.57
N GLY A 203 -17.76 -14.16 17.40
CA GLY A 203 -16.90 -14.84 18.38
C GLY A 203 -15.56 -14.13 18.60
N ASP A 204 -14.95 -13.62 17.53
CA ASP A 204 -13.72 -12.83 17.61
C ASP A 204 -13.92 -11.52 18.38
N ILE A 205 -15.03 -10.79 18.14
CA ILE A 205 -15.33 -9.57 18.89
C ILE A 205 -15.59 -9.83 20.37
N GLN A 206 -16.34 -10.88 20.69
CA GLN A 206 -16.59 -11.27 22.07
C GLN A 206 -15.29 -11.62 22.80
N ARG A 207 -14.37 -12.30 22.11
CA ARG A 207 -13.03 -12.60 22.61
C ARG A 207 -12.18 -11.35 22.81
N ILE A 208 -12.10 -10.46 21.80
CA ILE A 208 -11.30 -9.23 21.86
C ILE A 208 -11.79 -8.31 23.00
N THR A 209 -13.11 -8.20 23.16
CA THR A 209 -13.71 -7.34 24.19
C THR A 209 -13.78 -7.99 25.57
N GLY A 210 -13.59 -9.31 25.66
CA GLY A 210 -13.74 -10.09 26.89
C GLY A 210 -15.19 -10.20 27.37
N GLN A 211 -16.18 -10.00 26.50
CA GLN A 211 -17.60 -9.99 26.82
C GLN A 211 -18.36 -10.97 25.93
N SER A 212 -18.77 -12.11 26.50
CA SER A 212 -19.42 -13.21 25.75
C SER A 212 -20.86 -12.93 25.35
N ASP A 213 -21.53 -11.97 25.98
CA ASP A 213 -22.90 -11.54 25.72
C ASP A 213 -22.98 -10.33 24.77
N TYR A 214 -21.83 -9.71 24.47
CA TYR A 214 -21.78 -8.53 23.61
C TYR A 214 -22.04 -8.88 22.15
N VAL A 215 -22.90 -8.07 21.51
CA VAL A 215 -23.22 -8.14 20.09
C VAL A 215 -23.10 -6.72 19.52
N PRO A 216 -22.13 -6.46 18.62
CA PRO A 216 -21.94 -5.11 18.07
C PRO A 216 -23.05 -4.76 17.08
N THR A 217 -23.89 -3.78 17.45
CA THR A 217 -24.96 -3.26 16.57
C THR A 217 -24.69 -1.84 16.09
N ASP A 218 -23.99 -1.02 16.88
CA ASP A 218 -23.61 0.35 16.54
C ASP A 218 -22.09 0.46 16.35
N PRO A 219 -21.62 0.83 15.14
CA PRO A 219 -20.21 1.04 14.86
C PRO A 219 -19.52 2.04 15.80
N ARG A 220 -20.24 3.06 16.29
CA ARG A 220 -19.67 4.07 17.22
C ARG A 220 -19.40 3.47 18.59
N GLU A 221 -20.33 2.65 19.07
CA GLU A 221 -20.22 1.95 20.35
C GLU A 221 -19.09 0.90 20.30
N LEU A 222 -18.98 0.17 19.18
CA LEU A 222 -17.84 -0.72 18.93
C LEU A 222 -16.51 0.04 18.89
N ALA A 223 -16.46 1.19 18.21
CA ALA A 223 -15.26 2.02 18.15
C ALA A 223 -14.82 2.49 19.56
N ASN A 224 -15.75 2.80 20.47
CA ASN A 224 -15.40 3.20 21.84
C ASN A 224 -14.64 2.12 22.63
N ARG A 225 -14.91 0.84 22.28
CA ARG A 225 -14.28 -0.32 22.91
C ARG A 225 -12.92 -0.63 22.31
N LEU A 226 -12.82 -0.57 20.99
CA LEU A 226 -11.66 -1.04 20.24
C LEU A 226 -10.68 0.08 19.87
N PHE A 227 -11.09 1.35 19.92
CA PHE A 227 -10.33 2.44 19.34
C PHE A 227 -10.16 3.60 20.30
N MET A 228 -8.90 3.86 20.65
CA MET A 228 -8.49 4.99 21.45
C MET A 228 -7.74 6.01 20.60
N THR A 229 -8.13 7.27 20.72
CA THR A 229 -7.48 8.38 20.03
C THR A 229 -6.93 9.37 21.04
N CYS A 230 -5.76 9.93 20.77
CA CYS A 230 -5.12 10.91 21.64
C CYS A 230 -4.59 12.10 20.85
N TYR A 231 -5.08 13.29 21.15
CA TYR A 231 -4.48 14.54 20.69
C TYR A 231 -3.38 14.98 21.66
N MET A 232 -2.17 15.16 21.16
CA MET A 232 -0.99 15.53 21.95
C MET A 232 -0.49 16.92 21.57
N GLY A 233 -1.11 17.94 22.16
CA GLY A 233 -0.80 19.34 21.90
C GLY A 233 0.47 19.80 22.60
N SER A 234 1.11 20.81 22.03
CA SER A 234 2.12 21.65 22.69
C SER A 234 1.66 23.10 22.72
N GLU A 235 2.46 23.99 23.31
CA GLU A 235 2.25 25.44 23.29
C GLU A 235 2.09 26.03 21.88
N ASN A 236 2.60 25.34 20.87
CA ASN A 236 2.58 25.73 19.47
C ASN A 236 1.35 25.22 18.71
N SER A 237 0.55 24.35 19.34
CA SER A 237 -0.60 23.73 18.68
C SER A 237 -1.82 24.65 18.68
N SER A 238 -2.53 24.68 17.55
CA SER A 238 -3.73 25.51 17.39
C SER A 238 -4.94 24.93 18.10
N THR A 239 -5.91 25.79 18.43
CA THR A 239 -7.16 25.31 19.03
C THR A 239 -8.02 24.59 17.99
N GLU A 240 -7.85 24.96 16.73
CA GLU A 240 -8.52 24.40 15.55
C GLU A 240 -8.18 22.92 15.35
N THR A 241 -6.90 22.54 15.29
CA THR A 241 -6.50 21.14 15.09
C THR A 241 -6.96 20.24 16.24
N LYS A 242 -6.90 20.75 17.47
CA LYS A 242 -7.44 20.08 18.66
C LYS A 242 -8.95 19.83 18.54
N ASN A 243 -9.70 20.85 18.13
CA ASN A 243 -11.15 20.74 17.95
C ASN A 243 -11.50 19.77 16.82
N TYR A 244 -10.78 19.79 15.70
CA TYR A 244 -10.99 18.86 14.59
C TYR A 244 -10.78 17.41 15.01
N ALA A 245 -9.71 17.14 15.77
CA ALA A 245 -9.44 15.82 16.31
C ALA A 245 -10.56 15.34 17.24
N ALA A 246 -11.02 16.21 18.16
CA ALA A 246 -12.09 15.88 19.11
C ALA A 246 -13.45 15.65 18.41
N GLU A 247 -13.83 16.52 17.47
CA GLU A 247 -15.07 16.39 16.71
C GLU A 247 -15.09 15.11 15.86
N LEU A 248 -13.98 14.78 15.20
CA LEU A 248 -13.88 13.55 14.42
C LEU A 248 -13.94 12.31 15.32
N ALA A 249 -13.22 12.33 16.44
CA ALA A 249 -13.20 11.24 17.40
C ALA A 249 -14.59 10.97 17.99
N ASP A 250 -15.36 12.02 18.28
CA ASP A 250 -16.76 11.92 18.70
C ASP A 250 -17.64 11.31 17.60
N GLN A 251 -17.57 11.81 16.37
CA GLN A 251 -18.34 11.30 15.24
C GLN A 251 -18.08 9.81 14.97
N ILE A 252 -16.83 9.37 15.09
CA ILE A 252 -16.45 7.95 14.98
C ILE A 252 -16.89 7.14 16.21
N GLY A 253 -16.96 7.75 17.39
CA GLY A 253 -17.25 7.08 18.66
C GLY A 253 -16.02 6.56 19.41
N SER A 254 -14.81 6.90 18.98
CA SER A 254 -13.57 6.47 19.64
C SER A 254 -13.45 7.01 21.07
N TYR A 255 -12.76 6.30 21.94
CA TYR A 255 -12.38 6.83 23.25
C TYR A 255 -11.29 7.90 23.08
N HIS A 256 -11.66 9.18 23.21
CA HIS A 256 -10.78 10.30 22.92
C HIS A 256 -10.19 10.94 24.18
N MET A 257 -8.94 11.39 24.09
CA MET A 257 -8.31 12.24 25.10
C MET A 257 -7.41 13.30 24.47
N GLY A 258 -7.29 14.43 25.16
CA GLY A 258 -6.31 15.47 24.85
C GLY A 258 -5.31 15.63 25.99
N ILE A 259 -4.02 15.63 25.68
CA ILE A 259 -2.93 15.86 26.64
C ILE A 259 -1.99 16.95 26.14
N ALA A 260 -1.29 17.61 27.07
CA ALA A 260 -0.22 18.55 26.77
C ALA A 260 1.15 17.87 26.98
N ILE A 261 2.09 18.08 26.05
CA ILE A 261 3.41 17.43 26.10
C ILE A 261 4.51 18.34 26.68
N ASP A 262 4.22 19.62 26.89
CA ASP A 262 5.21 20.66 27.20
C ASP A 262 6.03 20.33 28.45
N ILE A 263 5.39 19.79 29.49
CA ILE A 263 6.08 19.39 30.74
C ILE A 263 7.20 18.37 30.45
N ALA A 264 6.92 17.39 29.60
CA ALA A 264 7.90 16.35 29.25
C ALA A 264 9.00 16.91 28.34
N VAL A 265 8.64 17.76 27.39
CA VAL A 265 9.58 18.42 26.48
C VAL A 265 10.53 19.33 27.26
N ASP A 266 10.00 20.19 28.14
CA ASP A 266 10.76 21.07 29.00
C ASP A 266 11.73 20.32 29.89
N ALA A 267 11.30 19.19 30.47
CA ALA A 267 12.17 18.35 31.29
C ALA A 267 13.38 17.84 30.49
N LEU A 268 13.18 17.35 29.26
CA LEU A 268 14.26 16.88 28.39
C LEU A 268 15.21 18.01 27.99
N LEU A 269 14.67 19.18 27.64
CA LEU A 269 15.47 20.35 27.27
C LEU A 269 16.26 20.92 28.45
N LYS A 270 15.68 20.90 29.67
CA LYS A 270 16.38 21.28 30.90
C LYS A 270 17.56 20.36 31.19
N ILE A 271 17.41 19.04 31.03
CA ILE A 271 18.52 18.08 31.18
C ILE A 271 19.66 18.44 30.23
N PHE A 272 19.37 18.67 28.96
CA PHE A 272 20.38 19.09 27.98
C PHE A 272 21.04 20.42 28.36
N SER A 273 20.23 21.39 28.78
CA SER A 273 20.70 22.74 29.15
C SER A 273 21.59 22.70 30.38
N THR A 274 21.27 21.88 31.37
CA THR A 274 22.12 21.66 32.55
C THR A 274 23.43 20.97 32.19
N ALA A 275 23.41 20.02 31.25
CA ALA A 275 24.62 19.29 30.86
C ALA A 275 25.63 20.14 30.05
N PHE A 276 25.14 21.03 29.17
CA PHE A 276 26.00 21.81 28.28
C PHE A 276 26.07 23.31 28.59
N GLY A 277 25.27 23.81 29.53
CA GLY A 277 25.21 25.23 29.89
C GLY A 277 24.63 26.14 28.80
N ILE A 278 23.93 25.57 27.80
CA ILE A 278 23.34 26.30 26.67
C ILE A 278 21.88 25.92 26.50
N ILE A 279 21.04 26.89 26.13
CA ILE A 279 19.60 26.68 25.93
C ILE A 279 19.32 26.73 24.42
N PRO A 280 18.88 25.63 23.79
CA PRO A 280 18.50 25.62 22.39
C PRO A 280 17.27 26.50 22.16
N LYS A 281 17.21 27.16 21.00
CA LYS A 281 16.10 28.08 20.66
C LYS A 281 15.44 27.69 19.34
N PHE A 282 14.14 27.98 19.24
CA PHE A 282 13.45 27.99 17.96
C PHE A 282 14.01 29.09 17.04
N LYS A 283 13.85 28.92 15.72
CA LYS A 283 14.29 29.89 14.72
C LYS A 283 13.62 31.26 14.92
N ALA A 284 12.32 31.28 15.23
CA ALA A 284 11.56 32.48 15.57
C ALA A 284 12.12 33.23 16.81
N HIS A 285 12.95 32.57 17.63
CA HIS A 285 13.60 33.16 18.80
C HIS A 285 15.13 33.31 18.61
N GLY A 286 15.60 33.33 17.36
CA GLY A 286 17.00 33.53 17.00
C GLY A 286 17.89 32.29 17.07
N GLY A 287 17.32 31.09 17.17
CA GLY A 287 18.06 29.83 17.10
C GLY A 287 18.53 29.47 15.69
N SER A 288 19.58 28.65 15.59
CA SER A 288 20.05 28.12 14.31
C SER A 288 19.08 27.09 13.71
N LEU A 289 19.22 26.80 12.41
CA LEU A 289 18.45 25.73 11.74
C LEU A 289 18.59 24.37 12.45
N ARG A 290 19.77 24.09 13.02
CA ARG A 290 20.03 22.84 13.75
C ARG A 290 19.25 22.80 15.06
N GLU A 291 19.27 23.89 15.83
CA GLU A 291 18.53 23.97 17.09
C GLU A 291 17.04 23.86 16.85
N ASN A 292 16.52 24.61 15.87
CA ASN A 292 15.12 24.59 15.49
C ASN A 292 14.63 23.17 15.15
N LEU A 293 15.38 22.47 14.29
CA LEU A 293 15.07 21.09 13.92
C LEU A 293 15.18 20.13 15.13
N ALA A 294 16.14 20.34 16.03
CA ALA A 294 16.28 19.52 17.23
C ALA A 294 15.07 19.69 18.16
N MET A 295 14.60 20.92 18.37
CA MET A 295 13.43 21.24 19.20
C MET A 295 12.15 20.60 18.67
N GLN A 296 11.91 20.67 17.36
CA GLN A 296 10.78 19.97 16.71
C GLN A 296 10.89 18.45 16.87
N ASN A 297 12.09 17.89 16.65
CA ASN A 297 12.32 16.45 16.77
C ASN A 297 12.09 15.93 18.20
N VAL A 298 12.43 16.71 19.24
CA VAL A 298 12.15 16.31 20.63
C VAL A 298 10.64 16.21 20.87
N GLN A 299 9.87 17.21 20.46
CA GLN A 299 8.41 17.17 20.56
C GLN A 299 7.83 15.95 19.82
N ALA A 300 8.29 15.69 18.60
CA ALA A 300 7.83 14.57 17.79
C ALA A 300 8.12 13.20 18.46
N ARG A 301 9.29 13.03 19.06
CA ARG A 301 9.67 11.79 19.77
C ARG A 301 8.95 11.61 21.11
N VAL A 302 8.71 12.70 21.85
CA VAL A 302 7.92 12.63 23.10
C VAL A 302 6.52 12.10 22.82
N ARG A 303 5.87 12.53 21.73
CA ARG A 303 4.57 11.99 21.31
C ARG A 303 4.61 10.48 21.05
N MET A 304 5.70 9.96 20.47
CA MET A 304 5.89 8.52 20.28
C MET A 304 6.00 7.79 21.62
N VAL A 305 6.83 8.28 22.54
CA VAL A 305 6.99 7.69 23.89
C VAL A 305 5.64 7.63 24.61
N LEU A 306 4.89 8.73 24.57
CA LEU A 306 3.55 8.78 25.16
C LEU A 306 2.59 7.83 24.45
N SER A 307 2.62 7.74 23.12
CA SER A 307 1.76 6.82 22.36
C SER A 307 1.87 5.38 22.85
N TYR A 308 3.10 4.88 23.02
CA TYR A 308 3.33 3.52 23.53
C TYR A 308 2.97 3.36 25.00
N LEU A 309 3.24 4.39 25.83
CA LEU A 309 2.84 4.36 27.24
C LEU A 309 1.31 4.21 27.37
N PHE A 310 0.55 5.02 26.64
CA PHE A 310 -0.91 4.93 26.63
C PHE A 310 -1.38 3.62 26.00
N ALA A 311 -0.78 3.18 24.89
CA ALA A 311 -1.17 1.92 24.27
C ALA A 311 -1.01 0.71 25.21
N GLN A 312 0.04 0.71 26.05
CA GLN A 312 0.30 -0.35 27.02
C GLN A 312 -0.60 -0.27 28.27
N LEU A 313 -0.92 0.93 28.75
CA LEU A 313 -1.56 1.11 30.07
C LEU A 313 -3.02 1.57 30.03
N SER A 314 -3.54 2.06 28.90
CA SER A 314 -4.89 2.65 28.88
C SER A 314 -5.99 1.65 29.13
N LEU A 315 -5.85 0.40 28.67
CA LEU A 315 -6.82 -0.66 28.99
C LEU A 315 -6.74 -1.03 30.47
N TRP A 316 -5.53 -1.18 31.03
CA TRP A 316 -5.31 -1.41 32.45
C TRP A 316 -5.95 -0.31 33.32
N ALA A 317 -5.73 0.96 32.98
CA ALA A 317 -6.30 2.12 33.68
C ALA A 317 -7.85 2.13 33.62
N ARG A 318 -8.44 1.44 32.65
CA ARG A 318 -9.88 1.26 32.46
C ARG A 318 -10.39 -0.07 33.02
N GLY A 319 -9.58 -0.81 33.78
CA GLY A 319 -9.94 -2.10 34.36
C GLY A 319 -10.11 -3.24 33.33
N LYS A 320 -9.47 -3.11 32.16
CA LYS A 320 -9.50 -4.11 31.08
C LYS A 320 -8.12 -4.77 30.93
N SER A 321 -8.12 -6.03 30.50
CA SER A 321 -6.90 -6.76 30.15
C SER A 321 -6.43 -6.44 28.74
N GLY A 322 -5.14 -6.70 28.47
CA GLY A 322 -4.53 -6.54 27.14
C GLY A 322 -3.89 -5.17 26.90
N GLY A 323 -3.31 -5.01 25.72
CA GLY A 323 -2.74 -3.76 25.22
C GLY A 323 -3.41 -3.32 23.92
N LEU A 324 -2.99 -2.16 23.42
CA LEU A 324 -3.43 -1.59 22.14
C LEU A 324 -2.28 -1.61 21.14
N LEU A 325 -2.59 -1.84 19.86
CA LEU A 325 -1.65 -1.63 18.76
C LEU A 325 -1.57 -0.13 18.43
N VAL A 326 -0.37 0.44 18.43
CA VAL A 326 -0.14 1.82 18.00
C VAL A 326 -0.25 1.88 16.47
N LEU A 327 -1.10 2.77 15.98
CA LEU A 327 -1.28 3.03 14.55
C LEU A 327 -0.42 4.20 14.09
N GLY A 328 0.36 3.97 13.03
CA GLY A 328 1.10 5.01 12.31
C GLY A 328 0.21 5.75 11.32
N SER A 329 0.63 6.95 10.92
CA SER A 329 -0.08 7.76 9.92
C SER A 329 0.86 8.47 8.93
N ALA A 330 2.05 7.92 8.69
CA ALA A 330 2.90 8.41 7.60
C ALA A 330 2.31 7.96 6.26
N ASN A 331 2.29 8.82 5.24
CA ASN A 331 1.87 8.45 3.88
C ASN A 331 3.07 8.04 3.01
N VAL A 332 2.79 7.48 1.82
CA VAL A 332 3.83 6.91 0.94
C VAL A 332 4.79 7.98 0.39
N ASP A 333 4.31 9.21 0.17
CA ASP A 333 5.07 10.29 -0.47
C ASP A 333 6.07 10.91 0.52
N GLU A 334 5.64 11.16 1.76
CA GLU A 334 6.50 11.57 2.88
C GLU A 334 7.54 10.50 3.20
N SER A 335 7.13 9.23 3.19
CA SER A 335 8.04 8.09 3.39
C SER A 335 9.11 8.05 2.30
N LEU A 336 8.73 8.23 1.03
CA LEU A 336 9.66 8.24 -0.11
C LEU A 336 10.67 9.40 0.01
N ARG A 337 10.19 10.59 0.36
CA ARG A 337 11.03 11.77 0.58
C ARG A 337 11.87 11.64 1.86
N GLY A 338 11.40 10.85 2.82
CA GLY A 338 11.89 10.78 4.19
C GLY A 338 11.61 12.05 4.99
N TYR A 339 10.47 12.68 4.72
CA TYR A 339 9.95 13.84 5.44
C TYR A 339 9.18 13.38 6.69
N LEU A 340 9.95 12.96 7.70
CA LEU A 340 9.48 12.47 8.99
C LEU A 340 10.62 12.52 10.00
N THR A 341 10.33 12.61 11.29
CA THR A 341 11.36 12.51 12.31
C THR A 341 11.64 11.04 12.61
N LYS A 342 12.90 10.61 12.53
CA LYS A 342 13.24 9.22 12.85
C LYS A 342 12.89 8.93 14.32
N TYR A 343 12.03 7.92 14.52
CA TYR A 343 11.45 7.50 15.80
C TYR A 343 10.44 8.47 16.44
N ASP A 344 9.69 9.23 15.63
CA ASP A 344 8.46 9.88 16.06
C ASP A 344 7.23 8.96 15.88
N CYS A 345 6.02 9.52 15.84
CA CYS A 345 4.78 8.76 15.63
C CYS A 345 4.66 8.12 14.23
N SER A 346 5.61 8.35 13.32
CA SER A 346 5.78 7.53 12.10
C SER A 346 6.32 6.13 12.41
N SER A 347 6.90 5.93 13.60
CA SER A 347 7.31 4.64 14.18
C SER A 347 6.24 4.13 15.15
N ALA A 348 5.43 3.20 14.66
CA ALA A 348 4.28 2.58 15.32
C ALA A 348 4.35 1.05 15.13
N ASP A 349 3.33 0.31 15.56
CA ASP A 349 3.29 -1.15 15.35
C ASP A 349 2.94 -1.47 13.89
N ILE A 350 1.90 -0.81 13.36
CA ILE A 350 1.44 -0.96 11.97
C ILE A 350 0.92 0.37 11.42
N ASN A 351 0.98 0.54 10.09
CA ASN A 351 0.49 1.74 9.41
C ASN A 351 -0.46 1.39 8.25
N PRO A 352 -1.78 1.60 8.40
CA PRO A 352 -2.76 1.25 7.36
C PRO A 352 -2.73 2.16 6.14
N ILE A 353 -2.10 3.33 6.23
CA ILE A 353 -2.06 4.33 5.14
C ILE A 353 -0.66 4.54 4.53
N GLY A 354 0.37 3.89 5.04
CA GLY A 354 1.75 4.10 4.59
C GLY A 354 2.04 3.67 3.15
N GLY A 355 1.14 2.91 2.54
CA GLY A 355 1.17 2.60 1.11
C GLY A 355 0.35 3.53 0.23
N ILE A 356 -0.32 4.56 0.75
CA ILE A 356 -1.28 5.40 0.01
C ILE A 356 -0.71 6.80 -0.25
N SER A 357 -0.94 7.35 -1.45
CA SER A 357 -0.53 8.71 -1.85
C SER A 357 -1.29 9.80 -1.10
N LYS A 358 -0.66 10.96 -0.86
CA LYS A 358 -1.32 12.10 -0.21
C LYS A 358 -2.54 12.56 -1.02
N SER A 359 -2.43 12.56 -2.34
CA SER A 359 -3.53 12.93 -3.24
C SER A 359 -4.74 12.01 -3.09
N ASP A 360 -4.51 10.70 -2.94
CA ASP A 360 -5.58 9.73 -2.70
C ASP A 360 -6.13 9.79 -1.28
N LEU A 361 -5.31 10.08 -0.27
CA LEU A 361 -5.81 10.33 1.09
C LEU A 361 -6.75 11.54 1.13
N ARG A 362 -6.42 12.63 0.41
CA ARG A 362 -7.32 13.78 0.27
C ARG A 362 -8.67 13.40 -0.35
N ARG A 363 -8.68 12.59 -1.40
CA ARG A 363 -9.91 12.09 -2.04
C ARG A 363 -10.68 11.15 -1.12
N PHE A 364 -9.97 10.28 -0.40
CA PHE A 364 -10.54 9.35 0.57
C PHE A 364 -11.23 10.07 1.73
N ILE A 365 -10.64 11.13 2.27
CA ILE A 365 -11.28 11.97 3.31
C ILE A 365 -12.61 12.55 2.81
N GLN A 366 -12.64 13.08 1.57
CA GLN A 366 -13.89 13.58 0.98
C GLN A 366 -14.93 12.48 0.76
N HIS A 367 -14.49 11.29 0.36
CA HIS A 367 -15.36 10.12 0.25
C HIS A 367 -15.96 9.75 1.60
N CYS A 368 -15.15 9.65 2.65
CA CYS A 368 -15.61 9.34 4.01
C CYS A 368 -16.53 10.41 4.58
N ALA A 369 -16.25 11.69 4.32
CA ALA A 369 -17.11 12.80 4.74
C ALA A 369 -18.54 12.62 4.19
N LYS A 370 -18.67 12.22 2.92
CA LYS A 370 -19.96 11.97 2.27
C LYS A 370 -20.60 10.66 2.70
N TYR A 371 -19.81 9.59 2.74
CA TYR A 371 -20.29 8.23 3.00
C TYR A 371 -20.76 8.06 4.46
N TYR A 372 -19.95 8.51 5.42
CA TYR A 372 -20.26 8.41 6.86
C TYR A 372 -20.93 9.66 7.44
N LYS A 373 -21.02 10.75 6.66
CA LYS A 373 -21.57 12.05 7.10
C LYS A 373 -20.79 12.68 8.27
N PHE A 374 -19.47 12.44 8.31
CA PHE A 374 -18.58 13.03 9.30
C PHE A 374 -18.24 14.47 8.92
N ALA A 375 -18.99 15.44 9.47
CA ALA A 375 -18.82 16.86 9.17
C ALA A 375 -17.43 17.40 9.57
N ALA A 376 -16.75 16.80 10.54
CA ALA A 376 -15.40 17.20 10.95
C ALA A 376 -14.40 17.07 9.78
N LEU A 377 -14.59 16.06 8.92
CA LEU A 377 -13.73 15.80 7.76
C LEU A 377 -13.76 16.92 6.72
N GLU A 378 -14.88 17.63 6.57
CA GLU A 378 -14.95 18.78 5.67
C GLU A 378 -14.08 19.95 6.14
N LYS A 379 -14.02 20.16 7.47
CA LYS A 379 -13.15 21.17 8.08
C LYS A 379 -11.68 20.77 7.92
N ILE A 380 -11.35 19.52 8.23
CA ILE A 380 -10.00 18.96 8.08
C ILE A 380 -9.51 19.05 6.64
N TYR A 381 -10.37 18.74 5.66
CA TYR A 381 -10.00 18.81 4.24
C TYR A 381 -9.65 20.24 3.77
N LYS A 382 -10.32 21.25 4.32
CA LYS A 382 -10.13 22.68 3.99
C LYS A 382 -8.97 23.30 4.75
N ALA A 383 -8.55 22.71 5.87
CA ALA A 383 -7.42 23.20 6.65
C ALA A 383 -6.11 23.13 5.84
N PRO A 384 -5.22 24.13 5.95
CA PRO A 384 -3.92 24.07 5.30
C PRO A 384 -3.05 22.96 5.92
N PRO A 385 -2.34 22.15 5.11
CA PRO A 385 -1.41 21.14 5.62
C PRO A 385 -0.18 21.80 6.24
N THR A 386 0.07 21.53 7.51
CA THR A 386 1.16 22.13 8.29
C THR A 386 1.52 21.26 9.49
N ALA A 387 2.79 21.28 9.89
CA ALA A 387 3.27 20.74 11.14
C ALA A 387 3.36 21.86 12.21
N GLU A 388 2.44 21.84 13.18
CA GLU A 388 2.40 22.79 14.32
C GLU A 388 3.48 22.48 15.37
N LEU A 389 4.75 22.46 14.95
CA LEU A 389 5.91 22.15 15.80
C LEU A 389 6.80 23.37 16.09
N GLU A 390 6.57 24.49 15.39
CA GLU A 390 7.23 25.78 15.58
C GLU A 390 6.27 26.82 16.16
N PRO A 391 6.77 27.81 16.93
CA PRO A 391 5.97 28.95 17.37
C PRO A 391 5.28 29.66 16.20
N LEU A 392 4.02 30.02 16.39
CA LEU A 392 3.26 30.81 15.42
C LEU A 392 3.85 32.22 15.32
N GLU A 393 4.23 32.67 14.12
CA GLU A 393 4.63 34.07 13.88
C GLU A 393 3.35 34.91 13.71
N GLU A 394 3.10 35.85 14.62
CA GLU A 394 1.91 36.74 14.62
C GLU A 394 0.56 35.97 14.58
N GLY A 395 0.52 34.76 15.16
CA GLY A 395 -0.67 33.91 15.15
C GLY A 395 -0.94 33.24 13.79
N ARG A 396 0.02 33.27 12.87
CA ARG A 396 -0.02 32.57 11.58
C ARG A 396 1.00 31.44 11.56
N LEU A 397 0.67 30.40 10.80
CA LEU A 397 1.54 29.26 10.55
C LEU A 397 2.82 29.72 9.86
N ALA A 398 3.96 29.24 10.32
CA ALA A 398 5.27 29.63 9.79
C ALA A 398 5.51 29.12 8.37
N GLN A 399 5.05 27.89 8.03
CA GLN A 399 5.28 27.26 6.73
C GLN A 399 4.34 26.07 6.48
N THR A 400 4.02 25.79 5.21
CA THR A 400 3.33 24.55 4.79
C THR A 400 4.31 23.39 4.56
N ASP A 401 3.82 22.15 4.64
CA ASP A 401 4.66 20.95 4.44
C ASP A 401 5.35 20.93 3.06
N GLU A 402 4.66 21.37 2.00
CA GLU A 402 5.18 21.40 0.63
C GLU A 402 6.30 22.45 0.46
N GLU A 403 6.16 23.60 1.12
CA GLU A 403 7.18 24.65 1.13
C GLU A 403 8.44 24.19 1.86
N ASP A 404 8.30 23.48 2.99
CA ASP A 404 9.44 22.96 3.76
C ASP A 404 10.14 21.81 3.01
N MET A 405 9.37 20.93 2.36
CA MET A 405 9.93 19.89 1.48
C MET A 405 10.62 20.48 0.24
N GLY A 406 10.17 21.64 -0.24
CA GLY A 406 10.59 22.26 -1.49
C GLY A 406 10.08 21.50 -2.72
N MET A 407 8.93 20.84 -2.59
CA MET A 407 8.27 20.05 -3.63
C MET A 407 6.82 19.74 -3.22
N THR A 408 5.92 19.75 -4.21
CA THR A 408 4.51 19.44 -3.96
C THR A 408 4.29 17.92 -3.85
N TYR A 409 3.18 17.52 -3.23
CA TYR A 409 2.80 16.11 -3.17
C TYR A 409 2.53 15.51 -4.56
N ASP A 410 2.00 16.31 -5.49
CA ASP A 410 1.79 15.88 -6.88
C ASP A 410 3.12 15.60 -7.58
N GLU A 411 4.13 16.45 -7.37
CA GLU A 411 5.50 16.23 -7.85
C GLU A 411 6.11 14.97 -7.24
N LEU A 412 5.97 14.77 -5.93
CA LEU A 412 6.46 13.58 -5.22
C LEU A 412 5.84 12.28 -5.75
N SER A 413 4.53 12.28 -6.00
CA SER A 413 3.83 11.15 -6.62
C SER A 413 4.38 10.83 -8.01
N VAL A 414 4.65 11.85 -8.84
CA VAL A 414 5.27 11.67 -10.16
C VAL A 414 6.70 11.13 -10.03
N TYR A 415 7.52 11.68 -9.13
CA TYR A 415 8.88 11.20 -8.90
C TYR A 415 8.90 9.75 -8.39
N GLY A 416 7.97 9.38 -7.51
CA GLY A 416 7.80 8.02 -7.01
C GLY A 416 7.51 7.02 -8.12
N LYS A 417 6.52 7.32 -8.97
CA LYS A 417 6.17 6.48 -10.13
C LYS A 417 7.32 6.36 -11.13
N LEU A 418 7.95 7.49 -11.50
CA LEU A 418 9.10 7.48 -12.40
C LEU A 418 10.27 6.66 -11.83
N ARG A 419 10.57 6.83 -10.55
CA ARG A 419 11.65 6.12 -9.87
C ARG A 419 11.39 4.60 -9.81
N LYS A 420 10.20 4.19 -9.37
CA LYS A 420 9.91 2.78 -9.06
C LYS A 420 9.30 2.01 -10.23
N GLN A 421 8.23 2.52 -10.83
CA GLN A 421 7.52 1.84 -11.92
C GLN A 421 8.29 1.96 -13.24
N ASN A 422 8.85 3.14 -13.53
CA ASN A 422 9.64 3.36 -14.75
C ASN A 422 11.15 3.17 -14.56
N CYS A 423 11.59 2.70 -13.39
CA CYS A 423 13.00 2.40 -13.09
C CYS A 423 13.97 3.57 -13.36
N CYS A 424 13.53 4.82 -13.21
CA CYS A 424 14.35 5.97 -13.53
C CYS A 424 15.32 6.33 -12.40
N GLY A 425 16.61 6.37 -12.72
CA GLY A 425 17.61 7.13 -11.95
C GLY A 425 17.55 8.64 -12.24
N PRO A 426 18.47 9.46 -11.67
CA PRO A 426 18.40 10.92 -11.78
C PRO A 426 18.37 11.43 -13.23
N TYR A 427 19.31 10.97 -14.06
CA TYR A 427 19.41 11.42 -15.45
C TYR A 427 18.17 11.04 -16.27
N SER A 428 17.73 9.77 -16.20
CA SER A 428 16.54 9.30 -16.91
C SER A 428 15.25 9.99 -16.45
N MET A 429 15.14 10.32 -15.16
CA MET A 429 13.99 11.08 -14.64
C MET A 429 13.98 12.49 -15.22
N PHE A 430 15.13 13.18 -15.21
CA PHE A 430 15.27 14.49 -15.84
C PHE A 430 14.87 14.46 -17.32
N CYS A 431 15.40 13.52 -18.11
CA CYS A 431 15.04 13.42 -19.54
C CYS A 431 13.54 13.20 -19.75
N LYS A 432 12.90 12.35 -18.94
CA LYS A 432 11.44 12.13 -19.03
C LYS A 432 10.66 13.39 -18.68
N LEU A 433 11.01 14.06 -17.58
CA LEU A 433 10.33 15.29 -17.17
C LEU A 433 10.54 16.43 -18.16
N LEU A 434 11.70 16.48 -18.83
CA LEU A 434 11.91 17.43 -19.92
C LEU A 434 10.89 17.23 -21.06
N HIS A 435 10.53 15.99 -21.39
CA HIS A 435 9.49 15.74 -22.40
C HIS A 435 8.07 16.08 -21.93
N ILE A 436 7.80 15.91 -20.63
CA ILE A 436 6.45 16.06 -20.07
C ILE A 436 6.16 17.52 -19.68
N SER A 437 7.16 18.22 -19.14
CA SER A 437 7.00 19.51 -18.46
C SER A 437 7.77 20.67 -19.11
N SER A 438 8.47 20.46 -20.23
CA SER A 438 9.26 21.53 -20.88
C SER A 438 8.46 22.75 -21.33
N ARG A 439 7.14 22.62 -21.49
CA ARG A 439 6.27 23.74 -21.86
C ARG A 439 5.99 24.69 -20.69
N GLU A 440 6.09 24.19 -19.47
CA GLU A 440 5.67 24.87 -18.26
C GLU A 440 6.86 25.19 -17.35
N CYS A 441 7.96 24.44 -17.48
CA CYS A 441 9.11 24.54 -16.63
C CYS A 441 10.40 24.49 -17.47
N PRO A 442 11.29 25.49 -17.36
CA PRO A 442 12.54 25.50 -18.11
C PRO A 442 13.47 24.36 -17.67
N PRO A 443 14.39 23.89 -18.53
CA PRO A 443 15.24 22.74 -18.24
C PRO A 443 16.03 22.84 -16.93
N GLU A 444 16.49 24.04 -16.56
CA GLU A 444 17.22 24.31 -15.31
C GLU A 444 16.38 24.01 -14.08
N GLN A 445 15.12 24.46 -14.06
CA GLN A 445 14.23 24.24 -12.93
C GLN A 445 13.86 22.77 -12.79
N ILE A 446 13.66 22.06 -13.91
CA ILE A 446 13.44 20.60 -13.88
C ILE A 446 14.68 19.90 -13.32
N ALA A 447 15.88 20.29 -13.75
CA ALA A 447 17.13 19.75 -13.23
C ALA A 447 17.28 19.98 -11.73
N ASP A 448 17.01 21.19 -11.24
CA ASP A 448 17.10 21.52 -9.83
C ASP A 448 16.11 20.72 -8.98
N LYS A 449 14.86 20.57 -9.43
CA LYS A 449 13.85 19.74 -8.75
C LYS A 449 14.26 18.27 -8.68
N VAL A 450 14.75 17.69 -9.78
CA VAL A 450 15.23 16.30 -9.82
C VAL A 450 16.45 16.11 -8.91
N LYS A 451 17.41 17.05 -8.96
CA LYS A 451 18.60 17.00 -8.10
C LYS A 451 18.22 17.12 -6.62
N HIS A 452 17.30 18.03 -6.30
CA HIS A 452 16.79 18.20 -4.94
C HIS A 452 16.13 16.90 -4.46
N PHE A 453 15.23 16.31 -5.24
CA PHE A 453 14.58 15.03 -4.92
C PHE A 453 15.58 13.90 -4.65
N PHE A 454 16.56 13.67 -5.53
CA PHE A 454 17.51 12.56 -5.35
C PHE A 454 18.50 12.78 -4.21
N ARG A 455 18.92 14.02 -3.95
CA ARG A 455 19.76 14.36 -2.79
C ARG A 455 18.99 14.06 -1.50
N SER A 456 17.78 14.57 -1.44
CA SER A 456 16.79 14.41 -0.38
C SER A 456 16.48 12.95 -0.05
N TYR A 457 16.12 12.17 -1.07
CA TYR A 457 15.89 10.73 -1.00
C TYR A 457 17.14 10.01 -0.46
N ALA A 458 18.32 10.33 -0.99
CA ALA A 458 19.58 9.66 -0.60
C ALA A 458 19.95 9.89 0.87
N VAL A 459 19.85 11.15 1.35
CA VAL A 459 20.17 11.50 2.75
C VAL A 459 19.21 10.82 3.72
N ASN A 460 17.93 10.73 3.36
CA ASN A 460 16.91 10.22 4.28
C ASN A 460 16.60 8.73 4.12
N ARG A 461 17.20 8.00 3.18
CA ARG A 461 16.87 6.59 2.93
C ARG A 461 17.06 5.71 4.17
N HIS A 462 18.01 6.03 5.03
CA HIS A 462 18.24 5.35 6.32
C HIS A 462 17.04 5.40 7.30
N LYS A 463 16.03 6.23 7.04
CA LYS A 463 14.78 6.24 7.81
C LYS A 463 13.86 5.08 7.40
N MET A 464 13.88 4.69 6.11
CA MET A 464 13.03 3.62 5.57
C MET A 464 13.38 2.23 6.11
N THR A 465 14.62 2.03 6.56
CA THR A 465 15.06 0.73 7.10
C THR A 465 14.42 0.38 8.43
N VAL A 466 13.81 1.37 9.11
CA VAL A 466 13.16 1.20 10.42
C VAL A 466 11.74 1.78 10.43
N LEU A 467 11.22 2.13 9.26
CA LEU A 467 9.86 2.67 9.17
C LEU A 467 8.85 1.54 9.45
N THR A 468 7.75 1.90 10.08
CA THR A 468 6.64 1.01 10.42
C THR A 468 6.18 0.17 9.22
N PRO A 469 5.92 -1.14 9.40
CA PRO A 469 5.32 -1.96 8.36
C PRO A 469 3.95 -1.39 7.97
N ALA A 470 3.79 -1.14 6.67
CA ALA A 470 2.60 -0.48 6.14
C ALA A 470 1.84 -1.38 5.16
N TYR A 471 0.50 -1.25 5.18
CA TYR A 471 -0.39 -1.86 4.20
C TYR A 471 0.11 -1.58 2.77
N HIS A 472 0.29 -2.63 1.98
CA HIS A 472 0.70 -2.46 0.59
C HIS A 472 -0.48 -1.99 -0.28
N CYS A 473 -0.32 -0.84 -0.95
CA CYS A 473 -1.38 -0.25 -1.77
C CYS A 473 -0.83 0.27 -3.11
N GLU A 474 0.03 1.28 -3.09
CA GLU A 474 0.65 1.83 -4.29
C GLU A 474 1.84 0.98 -4.79
N SER A 475 1.92 0.76 -6.11
CA SER A 475 3.05 0.05 -6.75
C SER A 475 4.35 0.84 -6.82
N TYR A 476 4.39 2.05 -6.25
CA TYR A 476 5.61 2.84 -6.11
C TYR A 476 6.12 2.94 -4.65
N SER A 477 5.59 2.10 -3.74
CA SER A 477 5.98 2.07 -2.34
C SER A 477 7.51 2.05 -2.13
N PRO A 478 8.07 2.88 -1.23
CA PRO A 478 9.49 2.91 -0.91
C PRO A 478 9.90 1.88 0.16
N ASP A 479 9.01 0.98 0.60
CA ASP A 479 9.30 -0.01 1.66
C ASP A 479 10.56 -0.82 1.38
N ASP A 480 11.48 -0.84 2.35
CA ASP A 480 12.79 -1.48 2.19
C ASP A 480 12.76 -2.98 2.54
N ASN A 481 11.76 -3.43 3.31
CA ASN A 481 11.72 -4.79 3.86
C ASN A 481 11.39 -5.86 2.81
N ARG A 482 10.49 -5.55 1.87
CA ARG A 482 9.97 -6.54 0.92
C ARG A 482 9.88 -6.05 -0.52
N PHE A 483 9.54 -4.78 -0.74
CA PHE A 483 9.14 -4.33 -2.08
C PHE A 483 10.18 -3.50 -2.83
N ASP A 484 10.96 -2.68 -2.13
CA ASP A 484 11.93 -1.77 -2.73
C ASP A 484 13.26 -1.81 -1.97
N GLN A 485 13.90 -2.98 -1.97
CA GLN A 485 15.23 -3.17 -1.41
C GLN A 485 16.26 -2.27 -2.11
N ARG A 486 16.90 -1.38 -1.35
CA ARG A 486 17.85 -0.39 -1.87
C ARG A 486 19.01 -0.20 -0.90
N GLN A 487 20.11 0.39 -1.37
CA GLN A 487 21.14 0.88 -0.46
C GLN A 487 20.53 1.96 0.45
N PHE A 488 21.03 2.10 1.67
CA PHE A 488 20.68 3.23 2.55
C PHE A 488 21.87 4.17 2.80
N LEU A 489 23.09 3.73 2.46
CA LEU A 489 24.29 4.56 2.42
C LEU A 489 24.60 4.96 0.98
N TYR A 490 24.10 6.12 0.57
CA TYR A 490 24.36 6.69 -0.74
C TYR A 490 25.43 7.79 -0.69
N ASN A 491 26.15 7.97 -1.79
CA ASN A 491 26.78 9.26 -2.05
C ASN A 491 25.70 10.26 -2.48
N ALA A 492 25.17 11.02 -1.52
CA ALA A 492 24.07 11.98 -1.75
C ALA A 492 24.43 13.17 -2.66
N LYS A 493 25.71 13.30 -3.07
CA LYS A 493 26.12 14.33 -4.04
C LYS A 493 25.85 13.92 -5.48
N TRP A 494 25.68 12.62 -5.76
CA TRP A 494 25.35 12.09 -7.10
C TRP A 494 26.20 12.69 -8.24
N PHE A 495 27.50 12.89 -8.00
CA PHE A 495 28.38 13.72 -8.84
C PHE A 495 28.27 13.42 -10.33
N TRP A 496 28.37 12.14 -10.71
CA TRP A 496 28.33 11.73 -12.11
C TRP A 496 26.96 12.02 -12.74
N GLN A 497 25.89 11.61 -12.06
CA GLN A 497 24.53 11.75 -12.56
C GLN A 497 24.12 13.22 -12.69
N PHE A 498 24.50 14.06 -11.72
CA PHE A 498 24.20 15.48 -11.74
C PHE A 498 25.00 16.22 -12.82
N ALA A 499 26.27 15.89 -13.01
CA ALA A 499 27.06 16.42 -14.13
C ALA A 499 26.47 16.03 -15.50
N ARG A 500 25.92 14.81 -15.63
CA ARG A 500 25.21 14.39 -16.84
C ARG A 500 23.93 15.19 -17.07
N ILE A 501 23.17 15.51 -16.01
CA ILE A 501 21.99 16.39 -16.12
C ILE A 501 22.42 17.78 -16.59
N ASP A 502 23.47 18.36 -16.01
CA ASP A 502 23.95 19.70 -16.38
C ASP A 502 24.38 19.79 -17.85
N ALA A 503 25.08 18.78 -18.35
CA ALA A 503 25.43 18.70 -19.77
C ALA A 503 24.19 18.61 -20.68
N GLU A 504 23.12 17.95 -20.21
CA GLU A 504 21.89 17.78 -20.98
C GLU A 504 21.01 19.04 -20.97
N VAL A 505 20.98 19.77 -19.85
CA VAL A 505 20.37 21.10 -19.75
C VAL A 505 20.97 22.04 -20.80
N GLN A 506 22.30 22.07 -20.93
CA GLN A 506 22.97 22.89 -21.95
C GLN A 506 22.53 22.52 -23.38
N LYS A 507 22.42 21.22 -23.69
CA LYS A 507 21.94 20.76 -25.00
C LYS A 507 20.48 21.16 -25.23
N ALA A 508 19.62 20.99 -24.23
CA ALA A 508 18.21 21.33 -24.31
C ALA A 508 18.03 22.83 -24.59
N ASN A 509 18.74 23.68 -23.87
CA ASN A 509 18.71 25.14 -24.09
C ASN A 509 19.20 25.53 -25.48
N ASN A 510 20.29 24.93 -25.95
CA ASN A 510 20.78 25.16 -27.32
C ASN A 510 19.73 24.74 -28.37
N ALA A 511 19.00 23.65 -28.14
CA ALA A 511 17.93 23.20 -29.03
C ALA A 511 16.73 24.16 -28.99
N ILE A 512 16.31 24.60 -27.81
CA ILE A 512 15.20 25.57 -27.62
C ILE A 512 15.54 26.89 -28.32
N GLN A 513 16.75 27.43 -28.12
CA GLN A 513 17.21 28.65 -28.80
C GLN A 513 17.22 28.49 -30.33
N ARG A 514 17.66 27.34 -30.84
CA ARG A 514 17.62 27.06 -32.29
C ARG A 514 16.20 27.05 -32.83
N LEU A 515 15.25 26.44 -32.12
CA LEU A 515 13.84 26.41 -32.52
C LEU A 515 13.22 27.82 -32.49
N GLN A 516 13.47 28.60 -31.44
CA GLN A 516 13.03 30.00 -31.36
C GLN A 516 13.59 30.84 -32.52
N ASN A 517 14.87 30.67 -32.86
CA ASN A 517 15.48 31.37 -33.99
C ASN A 517 14.90 30.94 -35.36
N LEU A 518 14.46 29.68 -35.49
CA LEU A 518 13.79 29.18 -36.70
C LEU A 518 12.35 29.70 -36.81
N ASP A 519 11.63 29.83 -35.70
CA ASP A 519 10.29 30.41 -35.67
C ASP A 519 10.32 31.91 -35.96
N ILE A 520 11.31 32.65 -35.45
CA ILE A 520 11.54 34.06 -35.82
C ILE A 520 11.79 34.19 -37.33
N LYS A 521 12.66 33.35 -37.91
CA LYS A 521 12.91 33.36 -39.37
C LYS A 521 11.67 32.98 -40.20
N ARG A 522 10.77 32.15 -39.68
CA ARG A 522 9.49 31.84 -40.33
C ARG A 522 8.51 33.01 -40.26
N GLN A 523 8.48 33.75 -39.14
CA GLN A 523 7.67 34.96 -39.02
C GLN A 523 8.20 36.10 -39.89
N ASP A 524 9.52 36.31 -39.94
CA ASP A 524 10.16 37.30 -40.82
C ASP A 524 9.96 36.97 -42.30
N GLY A 525 9.94 35.69 -42.67
CA GLY A 525 9.62 35.22 -44.04
C GLY A 525 8.15 35.35 -44.42
N VAL A 526 7.24 35.54 -43.46
CA VAL A 526 5.82 35.84 -43.70
C VAL A 526 5.56 37.36 -43.70
N ILE A 527 6.36 38.14 -42.96
CA ILE A 527 6.31 39.61 -42.96
C ILE A 527 6.88 40.21 -44.25
N SER A 528 7.74 39.49 -44.99
CA SER A 528 8.14 39.92 -46.34
C SER A 528 7.05 39.74 -47.41
N SER A 529 5.85 39.28 -47.05
CA SER A 529 4.76 39.05 -48.01
C SER A 529 3.36 39.50 -47.56
N ASN A 530 3.21 40.44 -46.62
CA ASN A 530 1.93 41.13 -46.43
C ASN A 530 2.08 42.47 -45.68
N SER A 531 1.89 43.56 -46.42
CA SER A 531 1.50 44.85 -45.89
C SER A 531 0.00 44.85 -45.53
N ALA A 532 -0.32 45.48 -44.40
CA ALA A 532 -1.61 46.05 -43.97
C ALA A 532 -2.44 45.30 -42.90
N HIS A 533 -2.53 46.00 -41.75
CA HIS A 533 -3.66 46.18 -40.83
C HIS A 533 -4.04 45.08 -39.81
N GLY A 534 -4.11 45.51 -38.53
CA GLY A 534 -5.18 45.09 -37.60
C GLY A 534 -4.79 44.56 -36.23
N SER A 535 -4.60 45.47 -35.27
CA SER A 535 -4.97 45.38 -33.82
C SER A 535 -4.75 44.10 -33.00
N SER A 536 -3.92 44.25 -31.95
CA SER A 536 -3.73 43.37 -30.79
C SER A 536 -4.99 43.17 -29.93
N PRO A 537 -5.06 42.08 -29.14
CA PRO A 537 -5.03 42.29 -27.68
C PRO A 537 -4.12 41.31 -26.91
N SER A 538 -3.73 41.73 -25.71
CA SER A 538 -2.86 41.08 -24.73
C SER A 538 -3.53 39.88 -24.02
N PRO A 539 -2.76 38.88 -23.54
CA PRO A 539 -3.30 37.85 -22.64
C PRO A 539 -2.99 38.16 -21.17
N GLN A 540 -4.04 38.23 -20.36
CA GLN A 540 -3.99 38.11 -18.91
C GLN A 540 -3.87 36.64 -18.48
N MET A 541 -3.14 36.46 -17.38
CA MET A 541 -2.88 35.24 -16.62
C MET A 541 -4.08 34.32 -16.39
N LEU A 542 -3.84 33.00 -16.47
CA LEU A 542 -4.69 31.99 -15.82
C LEU A 542 -3.86 30.75 -15.42
N ASN A 543 -3.80 30.52 -14.11
CA ASN A 543 -3.39 29.29 -13.46
C ASN A 543 -4.29 28.11 -13.88
N SER A 544 -3.71 26.97 -14.23
CA SER A 544 -4.20 25.62 -13.84
C SER A 544 -3.47 24.50 -14.60
N LEU A 545 -2.56 23.80 -13.91
CA LEU A 545 -2.23 22.41 -14.21
C LEU A 545 -3.19 21.53 -13.41
N GLY A 546 -4.43 21.44 -13.90
CA GLY A 546 -5.49 20.67 -13.28
C GLY A 546 -6.19 19.80 -14.32
N SER A 547 -6.28 18.51 -14.02
CA SER A 547 -7.06 17.48 -14.71
C SER A 547 -6.48 16.90 -16.01
N LEU A 548 -5.66 15.84 -15.87
CA LEU A 548 -5.59 14.79 -16.89
C LEU A 548 -6.72 13.78 -16.64
N SER A 549 -7.91 14.14 -17.09
CA SER A 549 -9.02 13.20 -17.29
C SER A 549 -9.43 13.29 -18.75
N ARG A 550 -9.16 12.23 -19.52
CA ARG A 550 -9.56 12.10 -20.93
C ARG A 550 -11.05 11.75 -21.02
N PRO A 551 -11.86 12.42 -21.86
CA PRO A 551 -13.11 11.87 -22.36
C PRO A 551 -12.96 11.32 -23.79
N GLY A 552 -13.56 10.14 -24.01
CA GLY A 552 -14.26 9.74 -25.24
C GLY A 552 -13.54 9.83 -26.59
N LEU A 553 -13.13 8.67 -27.12
CA LEU A 553 -12.88 8.48 -28.55
C LEU A 553 -14.19 8.09 -29.25
N THR A 554 -14.65 8.91 -30.19
CA THR A 554 -15.54 8.48 -31.27
C THR A 554 -15.09 9.06 -32.62
N SER A 555 -15.16 8.20 -33.63
CA SER A 555 -15.10 8.43 -35.09
C SER A 555 -13.71 8.50 -35.78
N SER A 556 -13.46 7.41 -36.49
CA SER A 556 -12.84 7.27 -37.83
C SER A 556 -12.34 8.52 -38.57
N ALA A 557 -11.02 8.58 -38.76
CA ALA A 557 -10.42 9.06 -40.00
C ALA A 557 -9.13 8.26 -40.25
N GLY A 558 -9.10 7.52 -41.37
CA GLY A 558 -7.98 6.65 -41.74
C GLY A 558 -6.73 7.46 -42.08
N VAL A 559 -5.60 7.11 -41.47
CA VAL A 559 -4.28 7.58 -41.87
C VAL A 559 -3.61 6.44 -42.65
N GLN A 560 -3.38 6.66 -43.94
CA GLN A 560 -2.55 5.77 -44.76
C GLN A 560 -1.09 5.90 -44.31
N VAL A 561 -0.50 4.78 -43.87
CA VAL A 561 0.94 4.67 -43.60
C VAL A 561 1.59 4.09 -44.86
N ASN A 562 2.46 4.87 -45.51
CA ASN A 562 3.32 4.37 -46.59
C ASN A 562 4.39 3.44 -45.98
N VAL A 563 4.28 2.15 -46.29
CA VAL A 563 5.26 1.13 -45.89
C VAL A 563 6.41 1.17 -46.89
N GLY A 564 7.55 1.73 -46.48
CA GLY A 564 8.82 1.58 -47.20
C GLY A 564 9.37 0.16 -47.05
N SER A 565 10.09 -0.30 -48.07
CA SER A 565 10.57 -1.68 -48.26
C SER A 565 11.43 -2.23 -47.09
N PRO A 566 11.47 -3.56 -46.89
CA PRO A 566 12.18 -4.17 -45.76
C PRO A 566 13.71 -4.05 -45.88
N ILE A 567 14.36 -3.66 -44.79
CA ILE A 567 15.82 -3.69 -44.64
C ILE A 567 16.24 -5.10 -44.23
N ASP A 568 17.11 -5.71 -45.05
CA ASP A 568 17.72 -7.02 -44.86
C ASP A 568 18.80 -6.97 -43.76
N TRP A 569 18.68 -7.82 -42.74
CA TRP A 569 19.54 -7.87 -41.54
C TRP A 569 20.59 -8.99 -41.61
N ASN A 570 21.16 -9.26 -42.78
CA ASN A 570 22.19 -10.29 -42.96
C ASN A 570 23.43 -9.76 -43.69
N SER A 571 24.19 -8.86 -43.07
CA SER A 571 25.61 -8.70 -43.36
C SER A 571 26.29 -7.80 -42.34
N SER A 572 27.10 -8.38 -41.43
CA SER A 572 28.41 -7.88 -41.00
C SER A 572 28.86 -8.56 -39.69
N ALA A 573 29.12 -9.87 -39.77
CA ALA A 573 30.03 -10.53 -38.84
C ALA A 573 31.38 -10.69 -39.57
N ARG A 574 32.35 -9.83 -39.25
CA ARG A 574 33.77 -10.09 -39.57
C ARG A 574 34.69 -9.53 -38.49
N ILE A 575 35.15 -10.47 -37.66
CA ILE A 575 36.56 -10.71 -37.30
C ILE A 575 37.34 -9.51 -36.73
N SER A 576 37.63 -9.60 -35.42
CA SER A 576 39.00 -9.46 -34.94
C SER A 576 39.24 -10.41 -33.76
N ARG A 577 40.08 -11.42 -34.02
CA ARG A 577 40.66 -12.35 -33.03
C ARG A 577 41.71 -11.59 -32.22
N ILE A 578 41.61 -11.63 -30.89
CA ILE A 578 42.75 -11.40 -30.00
C ILE A 578 42.76 -12.53 -28.95
N LYS A 579 43.76 -13.40 -29.16
CA LYS A 579 44.47 -14.35 -28.28
C LYS A 579 43.85 -14.74 -26.93
N GLU A 580 43.65 -16.05 -26.81
CA GLU A 580 43.64 -16.83 -25.57
C GLU A 580 44.96 -16.67 -24.80
N GLU A 581 44.87 -16.51 -23.48
CA GLU A 581 45.75 -17.15 -22.50
C GLU A 581 45.19 -16.91 -21.07
N ASN A 582 45.19 -17.97 -20.27
CA ASN A 582 44.99 -18.04 -18.80
C ASN A 582 43.56 -18.01 -18.23
N GLN A 583 42.99 -19.21 -18.03
CA GLN A 583 42.07 -19.52 -16.93
C GLN A 583 42.80 -20.35 -15.85
N PRO A 584 42.59 -20.08 -14.55
CA PRO A 584 42.75 -21.09 -13.52
C PRO A 584 41.41 -21.77 -13.20
N GLN A 585 41.50 -23.08 -13.00
CA GLN A 585 40.41 -24.00 -12.68
C GLN A 585 39.71 -23.67 -11.34
N VAL A 586 38.38 -23.82 -11.31
CA VAL A 586 37.62 -23.97 -10.06
C VAL A 586 36.88 -25.31 -10.10
N VAL A 587 37.16 -26.11 -9.08
CA VAL A 587 36.66 -27.46 -8.83
C VAL A 587 35.20 -27.38 -8.35
N HIS A 588 34.31 -28.18 -8.96
CA HIS A 588 32.94 -28.39 -8.48
C HIS A 588 32.88 -29.53 -7.47
N SER A 589 32.20 -29.28 -6.33
CA SER A 589 31.76 -30.30 -5.37
C SER A 589 30.22 -30.36 -5.38
N PRO A 590 29.58 -31.55 -5.39
CA PRO A 590 28.13 -31.67 -5.40
C PRO A 590 27.56 -31.91 -3.99
N GLY A 591 26.41 -31.30 -3.66
CA GLY A 591 25.60 -31.74 -2.52
C GLY A 591 24.61 -30.72 -1.95
N SER A 592 23.34 -30.83 -2.29
CA SER A 592 22.23 -31.12 -1.36
C SER A 592 20.85 -30.95 -2.04
N PRO A 593 19.82 -31.74 -1.68
CA PRO A 593 18.56 -31.79 -2.40
C PRO A 593 17.53 -30.80 -1.84
N ALA A 594 16.82 -30.12 -2.75
CA ALA A 594 15.66 -29.29 -2.44
C ALA A 594 14.49 -30.17 -1.97
N GLN A 595 13.95 -29.86 -0.79
CA GLN A 595 12.72 -30.42 -0.27
C GLN A 595 11.53 -29.89 -1.09
N ALA A 596 10.82 -30.80 -1.75
CA ALA A 596 9.52 -30.51 -2.34
C ALA A 596 8.44 -30.53 -1.25
N LEU A 597 7.78 -29.39 -1.04
CA LEU A 597 6.54 -29.31 -0.26
C LEU A 597 5.41 -29.95 -1.07
N GLN A 598 5.04 -31.18 -0.71
CA GLN A 598 3.78 -31.80 -1.16
C GLN A 598 2.63 -31.16 -0.38
N TYR A 599 1.76 -30.44 -1.09
CA TYR A 599 0.45 -30.06 -0.56
C TYR A 599 -0.52 -31.22 -0.77
N SER A 600 -0.95 -31.82 0.34
CA SER A 600 -2.02 -32.82 0.39
C SER A 600 -3.38 -32.13 0.26
N VAL A 601 -4.09 -32.36 -0.83
CA VAL A 601 -5.49 -31.94 -0.99
C VAL A 601 -6.37 -32.94 -0.25
N VAL A 602 -6.97 -32.51 0.86
CA VAL A 602 -8.03 -33.27 1.56
C VAL A 602 -9.36 -32.92 0.89
N VAL A 603 -9.92 -33.87 0.13
CA VAL A 603 -11.30 -33.81 -0.36
C VAL A 603 -12.18 -34.48 0.69
N SER A 604 -12.96 -33.71 1.43
CA SER A 604 -14.00 -34.26 2.31
C SER A 604 -15.20 -34.71 1.45
N ARG A 605 -15.47 -36.01 1.41
CA ARG A 605 -16.72 -36.56 0.89
C ARG A 605 -17.73 -36.68 2.02
N ASP A 606 -18.83 -35.96 1.92
CA ASP A 606 -20.08 -36.32 2.58
C ASP A 606 -20.73 -37.48 1.81
N LEU A 607 -21.00 -38.60 2.50
CA LEU A 607 -21.87 -39.67 2.03
C LEU A 607 -22.95 -39.94 3.10
N PRO A 608 -24.15 -40.38 2.70
CA PRO A 608 -25.33 -40.33 3.55
C PRO A 608 -25.39 -41.45 4.60
N LYS A 609 -25.99 -41.10 5.74
CA LYS A 609 -26.25 -41.93 6.93
C LYS A 609 -26.94 -43.26 6.61
N ARG A 610 -26.35 -44.38 7.09
CA ARG A 610 -27.10 -45.57 7.56
C ARG A 610 -26.31 -46.38 8.61
N ALA A 611 -27.02 -46.64 9.71
CA ALA A 611 -26.88 -47.71 10.71
C ALA A 611 -25.62 -47.79 11.63
N MET A 612 -25.88 -47.45 12.90
CA MET A 612 -25.25 -47.79 14.19
C MET A 612 -23.98 -48.66 14.26
N GLY A 613 -23.03 -48.17 15.06
CA GLY A 613 -22.00 -48.92 15.78
C GLY A 613 -21.13 -47.98 16.62
N ASP A 614 -21.07 -48.19 17.93
CA ASP A 614 -20.47 -47.33 18.94
C ASP A 614 -19.02 -46.92 18.67
N TYR A 615 -18.72 -45.61 18.70
CA TYR A 615 -17.35 -45.11 18.93
C TYR A 615 -17.36 -43.86 19.83
N VAL A 616 -16.58 -43.98 20.90
CA VAL A 616 -16.32 -42.96 21.93
C VAL A 616 -15.50 -41.81 21.34
N VAL A 617 -15.94 -40.58 21.61
CA VAL A 617 -15.22 -39.34 21.26
C VAL A 617 -14.07 -39.12 22.25
N LEU A 618 -12.82 -39.10 21.76
CA LEU A 618 -11.67 -38.57 22.50
C LEU A 618 -11.32 -37.19 21.95
N SER A 619 -11.25 -36.21 22.85
CA SER A 619 -10.84 -34.82 22.62
C SER A 619 -9.34 -34.69 22.29
N PRO A 620 -8.92 -33.66 21.53
CA PRO A 620 -7.52 -33.50 21.12
C PRO A 620 -6.69 -32.94 22.27
N GLY A 621 -5.79 -33.76 22.79
CA GLY A 621 -4.81 -33.33 23.77
C GLY A 621 -3.95 -34.52 24.18
N GLU A 622 -2.96 -34.87 23.35
CA GLU A 622 -1.76 -35.66 23.70
C GLU A 622 -0.98 -36.01 22.42
N GLU A 623 -0.21 -35.07 21.88
CA GLU A 623 0.89 -35.41 20.97
C GLU A 623 2.02 -34.36 21.07
N ALA A 624 2.58 -34.25 22.27
CA ALA A 624 3.81 -33.49 22.52
C ALA A 624 4.63 -34.15 23.64
N ALA A 625 4.87 -35.45 23.55
CA ALA A 625 5.73 -36.14 24.51
C ALA A 625 6.31 -37.46 23.96
N GLU A 626 7.04 -37.44 22.84
CA GLU A 626 7.99 -38.53 22.56
C GLU A 626 9.03 -38.13 21.49
N LYS A 627 10.11 -37.47 21.93
CA LYS A 627 11.49 -37.54 21.40
C LYS A 627 12.34 -36.38 21.93
N ARG A 628 12.92 -36.57 23.12
CA ARG A 628 14.28 -36.13 23.53
C ARG A 628 14.51 -36.42 25.02
N ALA A 629 14.57 -37.72 25.35
CA ALA A 629 15.24 -38.18 26.56
C ALA A 629 16.63 -38.67 26.15
N ARG A 630 17.67 -37.88 26.45
CA ARG A 630 19.09 -38.27 26.64
C ARG A 630 19.90 -36.99 26.84
N PHE A 631 20.16 -36.64 28.09
CA PHE A 631 21.42 -36.07 28.62
C PHE A 631 21.16 -35.70 30.10
N GLN A 632 21.60 -36.56 31.02
CA GLN A 632 21.75 -36.25 32.45
C GLN A 632 23.16 -35.68 32.70
N PRO A 633 23.33 -34.69 33.59
CA PRO A 633 24.59 -34.44 34.27
C PRO A 633 24.63 -35.14 35.64
N THR A 634 25.82 -35.62 35.98
CA THR A 634 26.22 -36.36 37.18
C THR A 634 26.14 -35.53 38.47
N GLU A 635 25.62 -36.12 39.55
CA GLU A 635 25.74 -35.66 40.93
C GLU A 635 27.10 -36.01 41.56
N GLY A 636 27.53 -35.17 42.50
CA GLY A 636 28.54 -35.53 43.50
C GLY A 636 28.71 -34.50 44.62
N ARG A 637 28.10 -34.79 45.79
CA ARG A 637 28.47 -34.44 47.20
C ARG A 637 28.81 -32.97 47.54
N GLY A 638 28.33 -32.30 48.58
CA GLY A 638 27.66 -32.65 49.84
C GLY A 638 28.11 -31.64 50.95
N ARG A 639 27.26 -31.43 51.98
CA ARG A 639 27.38 -30.52 53.17
C ARG A 639 26.95 -29.06 52.92
N GLY A 640 26.16 -28.36 53.74
CA GLY A 640 25.47 -28.64 55.00
C GLY A 640 25.07 -27.31 55.68
N MET A 641 24.02 -27.34 56.51
CA MET A 641 23.60 -26.38 57.56
C MET A 641 22.77 -25.10 57.26
N LYS A 642 21.61 -25.06 57.96
CA LYS A 642 21.01 -23.98 58.81
C LYS A 642 20.54 -22.67 58.13
N THR A 643 19.23 -22.45 57.99
CA THR A 643 18.26 -21.76 58.90
C THR A 643 18.39 -20.24 58.98
N GLU A 644 17.21 -19.60 58.86
CA GLU A 644 16.75 -18.30 59.38
C GLU A 644 16.59 -17.08 58.46
N TYR A 645 15.45 -16.42 58.73
CA TYR A 645 14.90 -15.15 58.30
C TYR A 645 15.91 -13.98 58.35
N GLU A 646 15.83 -13.05 57.39
CA GLU A 646 15.37 -11.66 57.61
C GLU A 646 15.63 -10.76 56.38
N SER A 647 14.87 -9.67 56.38
CA SER A 647 14.82 -8.51 55.49
C SER A 647 16.16 -7.88 55.05
N GLY A 648 16.13 -7.20 53.89
CA GLY A 648 16.98 -6.02 53.68
C GLY A 648 17.46 -5.76 52.24
N ALA A 649 16.81 -4.78 51.61
CA ALA A 649 17.41 -3.64 50.88
C ALA A 649 18.52 -3.82 49.82
N GLN A 650 18.28 -3.11 48.70
CA GLN A 650 19.24 -2.33 47.89
C GLN A 650 20.23 -3.03 46.93
N GLY A 651 20.05 -2.74 45.62
CA GLY A 651 21.06 -1.99 44.85
C GLY A 651 21.86 -2.74 43.78
N MET A 652 21.70 -2.27 42.52
CA MET A 652 22.64 -2.27 41.37
C MET A 652 23.16 -3.65 40.90
N TRP A 653 22.96 -4.08 39.65
CA TRP A 653 23.12 -3.40 38.35
C TRP A 653 22.11 -3.88 37.31
#